data_AF-A0A7K4ICU6-F1
#
_entry.id   AF-A0A7K4ICU6-F1
#
_cell.length_a   1.000
_cell.length_b   1.000
_cell.length_c   1.000
_cell.angle_alpha   90.00
_cell.angle_beta   90.00
_cell.angle_gamma   90.00
#
_symmetry.space_group_name_H-M   'P 1'
#
loop_
_entity.id
_entity.type
_entity.pdbx_description
1 polymer ?
#
loop_
_entity_poly.entity_id
_entity_poly.type
_entity_poly.pdbx_seq_one_letter_code
_entity_poly.pdbx_strand_id
1 'polypeptide(L)'
;MDNVVRNWTIDIVLVNYDEDVINETLLTALFPTQRVKSTVHATMIYNIEYEVMYADQSYYEALRSVAIAHSQVGDSTGTALDADALRYQRQHPDQPQTVFHSRGGRSIDADAVESWLIANPAVEPPGLGYILYILNFTEFDTPDHVTEHWYDYHPADPDTNQPQTWFRLEWDNALNPNVMLEYPGFGGKQGNIYVLDPSADQWYLKWASIWWDDSSPPAHTWNDLDEYASTLDLETTTGKNLLTVYVANYASDIINYLLMPYQHYPTAYVNSGLLRALVFAMDVSSGVSVNSLRWVTSAQRQKAHLTELLPFIPWTVQVDFVNIDNEPEWKDLFWDYSYVDEGVTWCDGYGMFDAIYDQMRPDYVNTLSKDINVFGVVFIKKNMVMYTPSGTFTGLGGGGQTVIWKSWERYYFADGVTPKSGISSVQLHETMHAIGIMHTWNYNHYVGDFCSSPMTYYGYYNGTSVYDRNWVQCTYLDQMESLYYQAFSRRWQSVEDGANERTLRLRDAVIGAFTEARALYNQMDWMGCYRSLLLADELGTHLDDTLTDNTPPVIESWEVSPDTYNASSDYNVTAVVLDSGSGVMNVTAVLLANGSETQYPCTRDGARWSTRVPRFTANTSQPVTIRFLAMDNALNLAESVPHDLITGSGPSPIWWILEPPVVALTAGVGAVAVVLLVARRRHVL
;
A
#
# COMPACT_ATOMS: atom_id res chain seq x y z
N MET A 1 18.63 20.76 11.86
CA MET A 1 17.53 20.23 11.03
C MET A 1 18.02 20.33 9.61
N ASP A 2 18.21 19.19 8.97
CA ASP A 2 18.67 19.15 7.58
C ASP A 2 17.45 19.04 6.66
N ASN A 3 17.60 19.59 5.46
CA ASN A 3 16.59 19.49 4.43
C ASN A 3 16.78 18.15 3.69
N VAL A 4 15.70 17.39 3.54
CA VAL A 4 15.62 16.25 2.63
C VAL A 4 14.88 16.73 1.39
N VAL A 5 15.51 16.61 0.22
CA VAL A 5 14.95 17.10 -1.05
C VAL A 5 14.71 15.92 -1.97
N ARG A 6 13.48 15.79 -2.47
CA ARG A 6 13.06 14.77 -3.44
C ARG A 6 12.49 15.46 -4.68
N ASN A 7 12.78 14.91 -5.85
CA ASN A 7 12.21 15.39 -7.12
C ASN A 7 11.27 14.31 -7.62
N TRP A 8 9.98 14.62 -7.60
CA TRP A 8 8.91 13.76 -8.07
C TRP A 8 8.53 14.16 -9.49
N THR A 9 8.17 13.19 -10.32
CA THR A 9 7.63 13.44 -11.66
C THR A 9 6.18 12.96 -11.72
N ILE A 10 5.32 13.75 -12.35
CA ILE A 10 3.96 13.34 -12.71
C ILE A 10 3.86 13.38 -14.23
N ASP A 11 3.78 12.20 -14.83
CA ASP A 11 3.60 12.03 -16.26
C ASP A 11 2.11 12.13 -16.58
N ILE A 12 1.72 13.15 -17.34
CA ILE A 12 0.34 13.40 -17.75
C ILE A 12 0.17 12.90 -19.18
N VAL A 13 -0.55 11.80 -19.35
CA VAL A 13 -0.79 11.17 -20.65
C VAL A 13 -2.20 11.51 -21.13
N LEU A 14 -2.29 12.40 -22.12
CA LEU A 14 -3.53 12.74 -22.82
C LEU A 14 -3.83 11.67 -23.87
N VAL A 15 -4.97 11.00 -23.75
CA VAL A 15 -5.40 9.93 -24.67
C VAL A 15 -6.61 10.43 -25.47
N ASN A 16 -6.49 10.39 -26.80
CA ASN A 16 -7.52 10.88 -27.74
C ASN A 16 -7.80 12.39 -27.63
N TYR A 17 -6.75 13.17 -27.40
CA TYR A 17 -6.78 14.63 -27.50
C TYR A 17 -6.00 15.08 -28.74
N ASP A 18 -6.47 16.14 -29.38
CA ASP A 18 -5.70 16.87 -30.39
C ASP A 18 -4.65 17.76 -29.69
N GLU A 19 -3.38 17.58 -30.03
CA GLU A 19 -2.25 18.36 -29.52
C GLU A 19 -2.45 19.87 -29.75
N ASP A 20 -3.15 20.25 -30.82
CA ASP A 20 -3.41 21.66 -31.13
C ASP A 20 -4.49 22.30 -30.22
N VAL A 21 -5.23 21.51 -29.44
CA VAL A 21 -6.38 21.98 -28.64
C VAL A 21 -6.01 22.22 -27.18
N ILE A 22 -5.04 21.51 -26.63
CA ILE A 22 -4.61 21.64 -25.22
C ILE A 22 -3.35 22.51 -25.13
N ASN A 23 -3.42 23.57 -24.32
CA ASN A 23 -2.26 24.41 -24.03
C ASN A 23 -1.49 23.84 -22.82
N GLU A 24 -0.45 23.05 -23.07
CA GLU A 24 0.33 22.35 -22.03
C GLU A 24 0.94 23.29 -20.95
N THR A 25 1.39 24.47 -21.37
CA THR A 25 1.93 25.46 -20.42
C THR A 25 0.84 25.95 -19.48
N LEU A 26 -0.38 26.19 -20.00
CA LEU A 26 -1.51 26.61 -19.17
C LEU A 26 -2.04 25.46 -18.31
N LEU A 27 -2.04 24.22 -18.83
CA LEU A 27 -2.42 23.02 -18.11
C LEU A 27 -1.57 22.86 -16.83
N THR A 28 -0.25 22.86 -16.99
CA THR A 28 0.70 22.63 -15.88
C THR A 28 0.87 23.83 -14.95
N ALA A 29 0.61 25.06 -15.42
CA ALA A 29 0.70 26.27 -14.60
C ALA A 29 -0.30 26.31 -13.42
N LEU A 30 -1.36 25.49 -13.47
CA LEU A 30 -2.36 25.38 -12.41
C LEU A 30 -2.00 24.33 -11.35
N PHE A 31 -0.92 23.57 -11.54
CA PHE A 31 -0.49 22.51 -10.64
C PHE A 31 0.60 22.99 -9.68
N PRO A 32 0.70 22.41 -8.47
CA PRO A 32 1.74 22.78 -7.51
C PRO A 32 3.12 22.31 -7.99
N THR A 33 4.13 23.17 -7.94
CA THR A 33 5.52 22.78 -8.30
C THR A 33 6.34 22.31 -7.10
N GLN A 34 5.82 22.48 -5.88
CA GLN A 34 6.52 22.08 -4.66
C GLN A 34 5.56 21.80 -3.50
N ARG A 35 5.95 20.86 -2.63
CA ARG A 35 5.42 20.67 -1.28
C ARG A 35 6.54 20.74 -0.25
N VAL A 36 6.28 21.44 0.85
CA VAL A 36 7.20 21.50 1.99
C VAL A 36 6.48 20.99 3.23
N LYS A 37 7.12 20.05 3.93
CA LYS A 37 6.60 19.43 5.14
C LYS A 37 7.70 19.42 6.20
N SER A 38 7.39 19.88 7.41
CA SER A 38 8.36 19.92 8.49
C SER A 38 7.96 18.98 9.62
N THR A 39 8.95 18.32 10.18
CA THR A 39 8.84 17.47 11.38
C THR A 39 9.92 17.91 12.38
N VAL A 40 9.94 17.28 13.55
CA VAL A 40 11.03 17.50 14.53
C VAL A 40 12.38 16.96 14.06
N HIS A 41 12.40 16.08 13.05
CA HIS A 41 13.61 15.41 12.56
C HIS A 41 14.13 16.03 11.24
N ALA A 42 13.23 16.38 10.33
CA ALA A 42 13.57 16.81 8.98
C ALA A 42 12.61 17.88 8.44
N THR A 43 13.12 18.71 7.53
CA THR A 43 12.30 19.47 6.58
C THR A 43 12.34 18.73 5.25
N MET A 44 11.21 18.18 4.82
CA MET A 44 11.04 17.49 3.54
C MET A 44 10.57 18.49 2.48
N ILE A 45 11.27 18.54 1.35
CA ILE A 45 10.96 19.39 0.21
C ILE A 45 10.76 18.47 -0.99
N TYR A 46 9.54 18.40 -1.49
CA TYR A 46 9.18 17.63 -2.68
C TYR A 46 8.98 18.60 -3.83
N ASN A 47 9.95 18.65 -4.74
CA ASN A 47 9.78 19.34 -6.02
C ASN A 47 8.97 18.43 -6.95
N ILE A 48 8.08 19.04 -7.73
CA ILE A 48 7.17 18.31 -8.62
C ILE A 48 7.42 18.81 -10.05
N GLU A 49 7.82 17.89 -10.91
CA GLU A 49 7.96 18.08 -12.35
C GLU A 49 6.77 17.42 -13.06
N TYR A 50 6.31 18.04 -14.15
CA TYR A 50 5.19 17.57 -14.94
C TYR A 50 5.65 17.36 -16.37
N GLU A 51 5.44 16.17 -16.91
CA GLU A 51 5.70 15.84 -18.30
C GLU A 51 4.38 15.56 -19.01
N VAL A 52 4.03 16.36 -20.03
CA VAL A 52 2.79 16.17 -20.79
C VAL A 52 3.09 15.39 -22.06
N MET A 53 2.33 14.33 -22.29
CA MET A 53 2.53 13.40 -23.40
C MET A 53 1.17 13.04 -24.02
N TYR A 54 1.17 12.70 -25.31
CA TYR A 54 -0.02 12.25 -26.02
C TYR A 54 0.16 10.80 -26.43
N ALA A 55 -0.84 9.97 -26.14
CA ALA A 55 -0.84 8.60 -26.57
C ALA A 55 -1.07 8.53 -28.09
N ASP A 56 -0.33 7.66 -28.77
CA ASP A 56 -0.55 7.46 -30.20
C ASP A 56 -1.89 6.75 -30.50
N GLN A 57 -2.33 6.84 -31.76
CA GLN A 57 -3.58 6.25 -32.21
C GLN A 57 -3.67 4.74 -31.94
N SER A 58 -2.55 4.01 -32.02
CA SER A 58 -2.53 2.56 -31.80
C SER A 58 -2.72 2.20 -30.33
N TYR A 59 -2.17 3.01 -29.43
CA TYR A 59 -2.38 2.89 -27.99
C TYR A 59 -3.82 3.21 -27.63
N TYR A 60 -4.37 4.31 -28.16
CA TYR A 60 -5.79 4.65 -28.01
C TYR A 60 -6.70 3.49 -28.46
N GLU A 61 -6.49 2.95 -29.66
CA GLU A 61 -7.31 1.85 -30.18
C GLU A 61 -7.20 0.58 -29.33
N ALA A 62 -6.02 0.29 -28.77
CA ALA A 62 -5.84 -0.82 -27.85
C ALA A 62 -6.59 -0.61 -26.53
N LEU A 63 -6.44 0.55 -25.89
CA LEU A 63 -7.14 0.89 -24.65
C LEU A 63 -8.66 0.90 -24.85
N ARG A 64 -9.13 1.53 -25.93
CA ARG A 64 -10.54 1.53 -26.36
C ARG A 64 -11.08 0.10 -26.51
N SER A 65 -10.30 -0.79 -27.11
CA SER A 65 -10.69 -2.19 -27.29
C SER A 65 -10.82 -2.93 -25.95
N VAL A 66 -9.93 -2.64 -24.98
CA VAL A 66 -10.01 -3.18 -23.62
C VAL A 66 -11.27 -2.66 -22.93
N ALA A 67 -11.52 -1.35 -22.96
CA ALA A 67 -12.71 -0.74 -22.37
C ALA A 67 -13.99 -1.37 -22.94
N ILE A 68 -14.10 -1.53 -24.27
CA ILE A 68 -15.25 -2.18 -24.90
C ILE A 68 -15.38 -3.65 -24.48
N ALA A 69 -14.28 -4.41 -24.51
CA ALA A 69 -14.30 -5.83 -24.16
C ALA A 69 -14.68 -6.10 -22.70
N HIS A 70 -14.41 -5.14 -21.82
CA HIS A 70 -14.68 -5.20 -20.39
C HIS A 70 -15.81 -4.25 -19.97
N SER A 71 -16.82 -4.08 -20.83
CA SER A 71 -17.98 -3.23 -20.53
C SER A 71 -19.32 -3.95 -20.65
N GLN A 72 -20.30 -3.43 -19.93
CA GLN A 72 -21.71 -3.83 -20.01
C GLN A 72 -22.54 -2.65 -20.52
N VAL A 73 -23.44 -2.91 -21.47
CA VAL A 73 -24.32 -1.90 -22.08
C VAL A 73 -25.77 -2.28 -21.85
N GLY A 74 -26.61 -1.31 -21.46
CA GLY A 74 -28.05 -1.52 -21.32
C GLY A 74 -28.79 -0.28 -20.83
N ASP A 75 -30.13 -0.35 -20.80
CA ASP A 75 -31.02 0.79 -20.48
C ASP A 75 -31.15 1.09 -18.97
N SER A 76 -30.51 0.28 -18.12
CA SER A 76 -30.58 0.36 -16.65
C SER A 76 -29.26 -0.04 -15.99
N THR A 77 -28.15 0.17 -16.70
CA THR A 77 -26.80 -0.12 -16.19
C THR A 77 -26.33 0.95 -15.21
N GLY A 78 -26.91 2.14 -15.23
CA GLY A 78 -26.47 3.28 -14.42
C GLY A 78 -27.58 3.99 -13.64
N THR A 79 -27.23 5.13 -13.04
CA THR A 79 -28.08 6.00 -12.22
C THR A 79 -27.91 7.48 -12.58
N ALA A 80 -29.01 8.14 -12.88
CA ALA A 80 -29.09 9.60 -13.04
C ALA A 80 -29.55 10.28 -11.73
N LEU A 81 -29.01 11.47 -11.46
CA LEU A 81 -29.36 12.30 -10.32
C LEU A 81 -30.44 13.35 -10.66
N ASP A 82 -31.55 13.34 -9.94
CA ASP A 82 -32.51 14.45 -9.88
C ASP A 82 -32.01 15.51 -8.88
N ALA A 83 -31.33 16.51 -9.42
CA ALA A 83 -30.78 17.62 -8.66
C ALA A 83 -31.85 18.47 -7.95
N ASP A 84 -33.05 18.59 -8.50
CA ASP A 84 -34.11 19.40 -7.91
C ASP A 84 -34.77 18.67 -6.73
N ALA A 85 -34.99 17.36 -6.87
CA ALA A 85 -35.40 16.51 -5.77
C ALA A 85 -34.35 16.53 -4.63
N LEU A 86 -33.06 16.45 -4.96
CA LEU A 86 -31.99 16.53 -3.96
C LEU A 86 -31.99 17.88 -3.21
N ARG A 87 -32.10 19.00 -3.94
CA ARG A 87 -32.19 20.33 -3.33
C ARG A 87 -33.40 20.46 -2.41
N TYR A 88 -34.55 19.94 -2.85
CA TYR A 88 -35.77 19.96 -2.06
C TYR A 88 -35.58 19.17 -0.75
N GLN A 89 -35.05 17.94 -0.85
CA GLN A 89 -34.80 17.08 0.31
C GLN A 89 -33.82 17.71 1.28
N ARG A 90 -32.74 18.34 0.79
CA ARG A 90 -31.77 19.05 1.64
C ARG A 90 -32.43 20.16 2.46
N GLN A 91 -33.41 20.87 1.89
CA GLN A 91 -34.15 21.93 2.57
C GLN A 91 -35.25 21.39 3.51
N HIS A 92 -35.66 20.14 3.32
CA HIS A 92 -36.73 19.47 4.07
C HIS A 92 -36.26 18.05 4.48
N PRO A 93 -35.34 17.94 5.44
CA PRO A 93 -34.69 16.66 5.78
C PRO A 93 -35.66 15.59 6.30
N ASP A 94 -36.85 15.97 6.74
CA ASP A 94 -37.95 15.11 7.16
C ASP A 94 -38.82 14.60 6.00
N GLN A 95 -38.56 15.03 4.76
CA GLN A 95 -39.36 14.73 3.57
C GLN A 95 -38.51 14.06 2.48
N PRO A 96 -38.19 12.76 2.63
CA PRO A 96 -37.34 12.04 1.68
C PRO A 96 -37.96 12.01 0.28
N GLN A 97 -37.10 12.12 -0.74
CA GLN A 97 -37.43 12.15 -2.15
C GLN A 97 -36.79 10.96 -2.88
N THR A 98 -37.35 10.61 -4.04
CA THR A 98 -36.62 9.81 -5.04
C THR A 98 -35.69 10.75 -5.77
N VAL A 99 -34.39 10.63 -5.49
CA VAL A 99 -33.32 11.48 -6.03
C VAL A 99 -32.56 10.77 -7.13
N PHE A 100 -32.63 9.45 -7.17
CA PHE A 100 -31.92 8.62 -8.13
C PHE A 100 -32.89 7.90 -9.07
N HIS A 101 -32.58 7.92 -10.36
CA HIS A 101 -33.35 7.26 -11.41
C HIS A 101 -32.45 6.36 -12.25
N SER A 102 -33.00 5.25 -12.76
CA SER A 102 -32.27 4.40 -13.71
C SER A 102 -31.91 5.17 -14.97
N ARG A 103 -30.69 4.96 -15.49
CA ARG A 103 -30.25 5.47 -16.79
C ARG A 103 -29.68 4.36 -17.67
N GLY A 104 -29.66 4.59 -18.97
CA GLY A 104 -28.95 3.75 -19.93
C GLY A 104 -27.50 4.19 -20.11
N GLY A 105 -26.61 3.24 -20.37
CA GLY A 105 -25.21 3.56 -20.59
C GLY A 105 -24.26 2.37 -20.70
N ARG A 106 -22.97 2.67 -20.74
CA ARG A 106 -21.84 1.74 -20.77
C ARG A 106 -21.09 1.80 -19.44
N SER A 107 -21.25 0.78 -18.63
CA SER A 107 -20.44 0.53 -17.44
C SER A 107 -19.15 -0.19 -17.87
N ILE A 108 -17.98 0.38 -17.57
CA ILE A 108 -16.65 -0.16 -17.91
C ILE A 108 -15.97 -0.65 -16.64
N ASP A 109 -15.45 -1.88 -16.62
CA ASP A 109 -14.71 -2.43 -15.48
C ASP A 109 -13.37 -1.70 -15.28
N ALA A 110 -13.31 -0.87 -14.22
CA ALA A 110 -12.14 -0.07 -13.88
C ALA A 110 -10.93 -0.95 -13.51
N ASP A 111 -11.15 -2.09 -12.84
CA ASP A 111 -10.08 -2.99 -12.42
C ASP A 111 -9.37 -3.60 -13.63
N ALA A 112 -10.13 -3.96 -14.66
CA ALA A 112 -9.59 -4.50 -15.91
C ALA A 112 -8.76 -3.45 -16.66
N VAL A 113 -9.25 -2.21 -16.72
CA VAL A 113 -8.54 -1.11 -17.39
C VAL A 113 -7.27 -0.70 -16.62
N GLU A 114 -7.35 -0.54 -15.30
CA GLU A 114 -6.19 -0.21 -14.44
C GLU A 114 -5.09 -1.28 -14.60
N SER A 115 -5.47 -2.56 -14.56
CA SER A 115 -4.53 -3.68 -14.74
C SER A 115 -3.86 -3.67 -16.11
N TRP A 116 -4.61 -3.33 -17.17
CA TRP A 116 -4.06 -3.25 -18.52
C TRP A 116 -3.09 -2.08 -18.67
N LEU A 117 -3.41 -0.90 -18.13
CA LEU A 117 -2.55 0.29 -18.16
C LEU A 117 -1.23 0.07 -17.40
N ILE A 118 -1.26 -0.65 -16.28
CA ILE A 118 -0.05 -1.02 -15.53
C ILE A 118 0.83 -1.97 -16.36
N ALA A 119 0.22 -2.93 -17.07
CA ALA A 119 0.94 -3.91 -17.88
C ALA A 119 1.42 -3.35 -19.24
N ASN A 120 0.81 -2.27 -19.72
CA ASN A 120 1.07 -1.66 -21.02
C ASN A 120 1.09 -0.13 -20.84
N PRO A 121 2.06 0.44 -20.11
CA PRO A 121 2.08 1.87 -19.90
C PRO A 121 2.40 2.58 -21.22
N ALA A 122 1.76 3.73 -21.47
CA ALA A 122 2.00 4.53 -22.67
C ALA A 122 3.43 5.09 -22.72
N VAL A 123 4.04 5.21 -21.54
CA VAL A 123 5.30 5.89 -21.27
C VAL A 123 6.07 5.07 -20.24
N GLU A 124 7.40 5.17 -20.20
CA GLU A 124 8.17 4.51 -19.15
C GLU A 124 7.79 5.14 -17.80
N PRO A 125 7.31 4.36 -16.80
CA PRO A 125 6.90 4.94 -15.52
C PRO A 125 8.06 5.68 -14.84
N PRO A 126 7.80 6.84 -14.22
CA PRO A 126 8.84 7.58 -13.52
C PRO A 126 9.31 6.78 -12.31
N GLY A 127 10.62 6.81 -12.02
CA GLY A 127 11.16 6.09 -10.87
C GLY A 127 10.55 6.54 -9.54
N LEU A 128 10.39 7.86 -9.36
CA LEU A 128 9.73 8.48 -8.21
C LEU A 128 8.61 9.38 -8.72
N GLY A 129 7.38 8.88 -8.75
CA GLY A 129 6.33 9.60 -9.42
C GLY A 129 5.03 8.83 -9.62
N TYR A 130 4.18 9.44 -10.44
CA TYR A 130 2.89 8.89 -10.83
C TYR A 130 2.65 9.10 -12.33
N ILE A 131 1.81 8.26 -12.93
CA ILE A 131 1.24 8.51 -14.26
C ILE A 131 -0.23 8.90 -14.09
N LEU A 132 -0.62 10.06 -14.61
CA LEU A 132 -2.00 10.51 -14.70
C LEU A 132 -2.46 10.38 -16.16
N TYR A 133 -3.32 9.41 -16.43
CA TYR A 133 -4.00 9.30 -17.70
C TYR A 133 -5.21 10.23 -17.72
N ILE A 134 -5.31 11.07 -18.73
CA ILE A 134 -6.49 11.89 -19.01
C ILE A 134 -7.09 11.39 -20.32
N LEU A 135 -8.25 10.75 -20.24
CA LEU A 135 -8.90 10.06 -21.34
C LEU A 135 -9.99 10.94 -21.97
N ASN A 136 -10.23 10.75 -23.27
CA ASN A 136 -11.37 11.31 -23.96
C ASN A 136 -12.08 10.19 -24.72
N PHE A 137 -13.17 9.68 -24.15
CA PHE A 137 -14.02 8.64 -24.71
C PHE A 137 -15.44 9.12 -24.98
N THR A 138 -15.64 10.41 -25.26
CA THR A 138 -16.92 10.99 -25.73
C THR A 138 -17.58 10.17 -26.87
N GLU A 139 -16.81 9.42 -27.67
CA GLU A 139 -17.38 8.52 -28.68
C GLU A 139 -18.22 7.35 -28.13
N PHE A 140 -18.16 7.08 -26.83
CA PHE A 140 -19.03 6.12 -26.15
C PHE A 140 -20.39 6.70 -25.80
N ASP A 141 -20.52 8.02 -25.82
CA ASP A 141 -21.72 8.74 -25.44
C ASP A 141 -22.58 9.06 -26.67
N THR A 142 -23.86 9.25 -26.42
CA THR A 142 -24.80 9.73 -27.45
C THR A 142 -24.86 11.26 -27.43
N PRO A 143 -24.98 11.95 -28.59
CA PRO A 143 -25.04 13.41 -28.63
C PRO A 143 -26.19 14.07 -27.86
N ASP A 144 -27.21 13.30 -27.47
CA ASP A 144 -28.34 13.75 -26.65
C ASP A 144 -28.24 13.33 -25.18
N HIS A 145 -27.11 12.77 -24.77
CA HIS A 145 -26.79 12.36 -23.39
C HIS A 145 -27.78 11.34 -22.78
N VAL A 146 -28.49 10.60 -23.64
CA VAL A 146 -29.42 9.53 -23.21
C VAL A 146 -28.65 8.26 -22.82
N THR A 147 -27.49 8.04 -23.45
CA THR A 147 -26.54 6.96 -23.13
C THR A 147 -25.20 7.61 -22.83
N GLU A 148 -24.69 7.38 -21.61
CA GLU A 148 -23.35 7.79 -21.20
C GLU A 148 -22.46 6.58 -20.95
N HIS A 149 -21.15 6.81 -20.79
CA HIS A 149 -20.21 5.86 -20.23
C HIS A 149 -19.69 6.30 -18.86
N TRP A 150 -19.23 5.33 -18.09
CA TRP A 150 -18.52 5.53 -16.83
C TRP A 150 -17.71 4.30 -16.49
N TYR A 151 -16.89 4.41 -15.45
CA TYR A 151 -16.14 3.29 -14.90
C TYR A 151 -16.81 2.80 -13.62
N ASP A 152 -16.73 1.50 -13.38
CA ASP A 152 -17.22 0.87 -12.16
C ASP A 152 -16.09 0.13 -11.46
N TYR A 153 -16.01 0.34 -10.14
CA TYR A 153 -15.33 -0.59 -9.26
C TYR A 153 -16.32 -1.61 -8.69
N HIS A 154 -15.78 -2.72 -8.21
CA HIS A 154 -16.56 -3.79 -7.57
C HIS A 154 -16.20 -3.92 -6.09
N PRO A 155 -16.43 -2.87 -5.26
CA PRO A 155 -16.11 -2.93 -3.84
C PRO A 155 -16.99 -3.96 -3.15
N ALA A 156 -16.37 -4.72 -2.25
CA ALA A 156 -17.05 -5.64 -1.35
C ALA A 156 -16.77 -5.23 0.09
N ASP A 157 -17.80 -5.24 0.93
CA ASP A 157 -17.65 -4.96 2.35
C ASP A 157 -16.67 -5.98 2.96
N PRO A 158 -15.64 -5.53 3.70
CA PRO A 158 -14.57 -6.42 4.10
C PRO A 158 -15.05 -7.42 5.16
N ASP A 159 -16.08 -7.05 5.94
CA ASP A 159 -16.61 -7.84 7.05
C ASP A 159 -17.52 -8.99 6.58
N THR A 160 -18.28 -8.76 5.52
CA THR A 160 -19.30 -9.71 5.03
C THR A 160 -19.01 -10.27 3.64
N ASN A 161 -18.06 -9.67 2.92
CA ASN A 161 -17.78 -9.92 1.50
C ASN A 161 -18.99 -9.71 0.58
N GLN A 162 -19.99 -8.94 1.03
CA GLN A 162 -21.13 -8.56 0.21
C GLN A 162 -20.73 -7.44 -0.75
N PRO A 163 -21.10 -7.53 -2.05
CA PRO A 163 -20.92 -6.42 -2.99
C PRO A 163 -21.63 -5.18 -2.48
N GLN A 164 -20.96 -4.02 -2.49
CA GLN A 164 -21.54 -2.76 -2.04
C GLN A 164 -22.31 -2.09 -3.18
N THR A 165 -23.58 -2.46 -3.33
CA THR A 165 -24.50 -1.89 -4.34
C THR A 165 -25.46 -0.86 -3.73
N TRP A 166 -24.99 -0.14 -2.72
CA TRP A 166 -25.79 0.83 -1.97
C TRP A 166 -24.93 2.06 -1.66
N PHE A 167 -25.53 3.24 -1.85
CA PHE A 167 -24.90 4.48 -1.45
C PHE A 167 -25.01 4.67 0.07
N ARG A 168 -23.87 4.87 0.75
CA ARG A 168 -23.80 5.08 2.18
C ARG A 168 -24.01 6.57 2.47
N LEU A 169 -25.13 6.91 3.11
CA LEU A 169 -25.38 8.02 4.04
C LEU A 169 -26.82 7.84 4.55
N GLU A 170 -27.41 8.79 5.29
CA GLU A 170 -28.77 8.72 5.90
C GLU A 170 -29.95 8.44 4.94
N TRP A 171 -29.66 8.14 3.67
CA TRP A 171 -30.58 8.11 2.55
C TRP A 171 -30.76 6.72 1.94
N ASP A 172 -30.15 5.69 2.55
CA ASP A 172 -30.54 4.30 2.30
C ASP A 172 -31.98 4.12 2.79
N ASN A 173 -32.89 4.48 1.89
CA ASN A 173 -34.32 4.46 2.12
C ASN A 173 -34.98 3.78 0.91
N ALA A 174 -36.21 3.33 1.12
CA ALA A 174 -36.94 2.60 0.10
C ALA A 174 -37.23 3.42 -1.18
N LEU A 175 -37.02 4.74 -1.17
CA LEU A 175 -37.23 5.62 -2.33
C LEU A 175 -36.02 5.71 -3.25
N ASN A 176 -34.83 5.28 -2.81
CA ASN A 176 -33.58 5.30 -3.57
C ASN A 176 -32.87 3.93 -3.60
N PRO A 177 -33.56 2.84 -4.01
CA PRO A 177 -32.94 1.52 -4.04
C PRO A 177 -31.97 1.38 -5.22
N ASN A 178 -30.85 0.66 -5.02
CA ASN A 178 -29.91 0.22 -6.07
C ASN A 178 -29.22 1.35 -6.84
N VAL A 179 -28.58 2.28 -6.13
CA VAL A 179 -27.72 3.31 -6.72
C VAL A 179 -26.47 2.66 -7.34
N MET A 180 -26.27 2.86 -8.64
CA MET A 180 -25.04 2.49 -9.34
C MET A 180 -24.01 3.61 -9.17
N LEU A 181 -22.78 3.24 -8.84
CA LEU A 181 -21.71 4.19 -8.56
C LEU A 181 -20.91 4.43 -9.84
N GLU A 182 -21.22 5.52 -10.53
CA GLU A 182 -20.56 5.93 -11.76
C GLU A 182 -19.27 6.70 -11.41
N TYR A 183 -18.11 6.20 -11.84
CA TYR A 183 -16.82 6.82 -11.57
C TYR A 183 -16.26 7.45 -12.86
N PRO A 184 -15.94 8.77 -12.88
CA PRO A 184 -15.23 9.40 -14.00
C PRO A 184 -13.71 9.23 -13.89
N GLY A 185 -13.22 8.65 -12.80
CA GLY A 185 -11.81 8.40 -12.60
C GLY A 185 -11.58 7.25 -11.64
N PHE A 186 -10.39 6.68 -11.67
CA PHE A 186 -10.06 5.50 -10.89
C PHE A 186 -8.55 5.32 -10.77
N GLY A 187 -8.12 4.63 -9.72
CA GLY A 187 -6.73 4.25 -9.51
C GLY A 187 -6.42 3.90 -8.05
N GLY A 188 -5.21 3.43 -7.83
CA GLY A 188 -4.66 3.26 -6.49
C GLY A 188 -4.64 1.84 -5.96
N LYS A 189 -5.12 0.86 -6.74
CA LYS A 189 -5.24 -0.52 -6.28
C LYS A 189 -3.91 -1.26 -6.36
N GLN A 190 -3.19 -1.12 -7.48
CA GLN A 190 -1.96 -1.91 -7.73
C GLN A 190 -0.78 -1.09 -8.24
N GLY A 191 -1.00 0.05 -8.90
CA GLY A 191 0.07 0.84 -9.52
C GLY A 191 0.01 2.32 -9.15
N ASN A 192 1.13 3.01 -9.35
CA ASN A 192 1.24 4.47 -9.19
C ASN A 192 0.65 5.19 -10.40
N ILE A 193 -0.54 4.78 -10.83
CA ILE A 193 -1.28 5.39 -11.93
C ILE A 193 -2.63 5.90 -11.43
N TYR A 194 -3.15 6.95 -12.04
CA TYR A 194 -4.53 7.37 -11.88
C TYR A 194 -5.12 7.65 -13.27
N VAL A 195 -6.37 7.29 -13.46
CA VAL A 195 -7.12 7.55 -14.70
C VAL A 195 -8.20 8.56 -14.38
N LEU A 196 -8.25 9.62 -15.18
CA LEU A 196 -9.34 10.57 -15.21
C LEU A 196 -9.90 10.57 -16.63
N ASP A 197 -11.19 10.42 -16.76
CA ASP A 197 -11.92 10.53 -18.02
C ASP A 197 -12.93 11.66 -17.89
N PRO A 198 -12.58 12.90 -18.30
CA PRO A 198 -13.49 14.02 -18.16
C PRO A 198 -14.77 13.89 -18.99
N SER A 199 -14.85 12.95 -19.96
CA SER A 199 -16.07 12.66 -20.73
C SER A 199 -16.99 11.64 -20.05
N ALA A 200 -16.52 10.91 -19.05
CA ALA A 200 -17.36 9.96 -18.33
C ALA A 200 -18.37 10.66 -17.41
N ASP A 201 -19.55 10.04 -17.25
CA ASP A 201 -20.58 10.56 -16.35
C ASP A 201 -20.10 10.58 -14.88
N GLN A 202 -20.57 11.59 -14.15
CA GLN A 202 -20.19 11.85 -12.78
C GLN A 202 -21.34 12.39 -11.92
N TRP A 203 -22.45 11.69 -11.76
CA TRP A 203 -23.52 12.21 -10.88
C TRP A 203 -23.04 12.58 -9.45
N TYR A 204 -21.97 11.95 -8.94
CA TYR A 204 -21.46 12.17 -7.58
C TYR A 204 -20.96 13.59 -7.30
N LEU A 205 -20.18 14.22 -8.18
CA LEU A 205 -19.67 15.57 -7.86
C LEU A 205 -20.84 16.56 -7.79
N LYS A 206 -21.82 16.41 -8.69
CA LYS A 206 -23.08 17.17 -8.67
C LYS A 206 -23.85 16.96 -7.37
N TRP A 207 -23.97 15.70 -6.93
CA TRP A 207 -24.58 15.36 -5.65
C TRP A 207 -23.85 16.05 -4.48
N ALA A 208 -22.52 15.91 -4.44
CA ALA A 208 -21.67 16.47 -3.39
C ALA A 208 -21.77 18.01 -3.34
N SER A 209 -21.76 18.68 -4.49
CA SER A 209 -21.93 20.13 -4.59
C SER A 209 -23.27 20.60 -4.02
N ILE A 210 -24.38 19.94 -4.37
CA ILE A 210 -25.71 20.30 -3.85
C ILE A 210 -25.80 20.03 -2.35
N TRP A 211 -25.31 18.85 -1.93
CA TRP A 211 -25.44 18.36 -0.56
C TRP A 211 -24.63 19.19 0.42
N TRP A 212 -23.38 19.46 0.08
CA TRP A 212 -22.43 20.21 0.92
C TRP A 212 -22.52 21.73 0.77
N ASP A 213 -23.50 22.23 0.01
CA ASP A 213 -23.74 23.66 -0.22
C ASP A 213 -22.60 24.42 -0.88
N ASP A 214 -22.06 23.85 -1.94
CA ASP A 214 -21.02 24.56 -2.68
C ASP A 214 -21.60 25.78 -3.40
N SER A 215 -21.22 26.96 -2.92
CA SER A 215 -21.64 28.25 -3.47
C SER A 215 -20.98 28.60 -4.82
N SER A 216 -19.91 27.91 -5.22
CA SER A 216 -19.17 28.19 -6.45
C SER A 216 -18.50 26.93 -7.03
N PRO A 217 -19.27 25.92 -7.44
CA PRO A 217 -18.71 24.66 -7.92
C PRO A 217 -17.95 24.83 -9.23
N PRO A 218 -16.85 24.09 -9.44
CA PRO A 218 -16.17 24.00 -10.72
C PRO A 218 -17.11 23.52 -11.85
N ALA A 219 -16.78 23.88 -13.10
CA ALA A 219 -17.60 23.49 -14.26
C ALA A 219 -17.73 21.97 -14.42
N HIS A 220 -16.68 21.20 -14.12
CA HIS A 220 -16.66 19.73 -14.19
C HIS A 220 -17.59 19.05 -13.16
N THR A 221 -18.18 19.81 -12.24
CA THR A 221 -19.23 19.31 -11.35
C THR A 221 -20.57 19.16 -12.07
N TRP A 222 -20.81 19.97 -13.11
CA TRP A 222 -22.12 20.07 -13.76
C TRP A 222 -22.14 19.52 -15.18
N ASN A 223 -21.01 19.58 -15.88
CA ASN A 223 -20.87 19.16 -17.26
C ASN A 223 -19.71 18.17 -17.36
N ASP A 224 -19.84 17.15 -18.19
CA ASP A 224 -18.72 16.38 -18.70
C ASP A 224 -17.96 17.16 -19.80
N LEU A 225 -16.95 16.54 -20.38
CA LEU A 225 -16.05 17.16 -21.35
C LEU A 225 -16.76 17.67 -22.59
N ASP A 226 -17.62 16.86 -23.20
CA ASP A 226 -18.27 17.19 -24.46
C ASP A 226 -19.46 18.15 -24.28
N GLU A 227 -20.20 18.05 -23.19
CA GLU A 227 -21.18 19.08 -22.83
C GLU A 227 -20.48 20.43 -22.67
N TYR A 228 -19.36 20.50 -21.93
CA TYR A 228 -18.61 21.74 -21.76
C TYR A 228 -18.00 22.23 -23.07
N ALA A 229 -17.33 21.35 -23.83
CA ALA A 229 -16.67 21.70 -25.08
C ALA A 229 -17.65 22.21 -26.14
N SER A 230 -18.89 21.71 -26.16
CA SER A 230 -19.94 22.16 -27.09
C SER A 230 -20.29 23.65 -26.93
N THR A 231 -19.99 24.24 -25.77
CA THR A 231 -20.23 25.66 -25.47
C THR A 231 -19.11 26.59 -25.95
N LEU A 232 -17.99 26.02 -26.44
CA LEU A 232 -16.76 26.74 -26.76
C LEU A 232 -16.49 26.78 -28.26
N ASP A 233 -15.80 27.84 -28.71
CA ASP A 233 -15.23 27.91 -30.06
C ASP A 233 -13.77 27.47 -30.03
N LEU A 234 -13.53 26.17 -30.25
CA LEU A 234 -12.21 25.54 -30.19
C LEU A 234 -11.29 25.92 -31.37
N GLU A 235 -11.76 26.65 -32.37
CA GLU A 235 -10.90 27.24 -33.42
C GLU A 235 -10.15 28.48 -32.90
N THR A 236 -10.56 29.04 -31.76
CA THR A 236 -9.96 30.23 -31.17
C THR A 236 -9.04 29.89 -29.99
N THR A 237 -7.99 30.69 -29.80
CA THR A 237 -7.11 30.58 -28.62
C THR A 237 -7.89 30.72 -27.31
N THR A 238 -8.95 31.54 -27.29
CA THR A 238 -9.80 31.70 -26.09
C THR A 238 -10.54 30.41 -25.76
N GLY A 239 -11.18 29.77 -26.74
CA GLY A 239 -11.89 28.50 -26.52
C GLY A 239 -10.94 27.38 -26.08
N LYS A 240 -9.79 27.23 -26.76
CA LYS A 240 -8.74 26.27 -26.39
C LYS A 240 -8.24 26.46 -24.96
N ASN A 241 -8.00 27.72 -24.55
CA ASN A 241 -7.58 28.02 -23.18
C ASN A 241 -8.68 27.72 -22.15
N LEU A 242 -9.96 27.98 -22.44
CA LEU A 242 -11.06 27.64 -21.53
C LEU A 242 -11.19 26.12 -21.34
N LEU A 243 -11.10 25.35 -22.42
CA LEU A 243 -11.07 23.89 -22.35
C LEU A 243 -9.87 23.37 -21.57
N THR A 244 -8.68 23.94 -21.81
CA THR A 244 -7.47 23.60 -21.07
C THR A 244 -7.64 23.85 -19.57
N VAL A 245 -8.22 25.00 -19.18
CA VAL A 245 -8.49 25.32 -17.76
C VAL A 245 -9.52 24.35 -17.16
N TYR A 246 -10.52 23.93 -17.92
CA TYR A 246 -11.48 22.90 -17.48
C TYR A 246 -10.77 21.58 -17.14
N VAL A 247 -9.98 21.04 -18.07
CA VAL A 247 -9.21 19.80 -17.86
C VAL A 247 -8.21 19.95 -16.72
N ALA A 248 -7.50 21.09 -16.66
CA ALA A 248 -6.54 21.38 -15.61
C ALA A 248 -7.21 21.44 -14.22
N ASN A 249 -8.35 22.11 -14.07
CA ASN A 249 -9.05 22.15 -12.80
C ASN A 249 -9.50 20.75 -12.35
N TYR A 250 -9.96 19.92 -13.28
CA TYR A 250 -10.36 18.54 -13.00
C TYR A 250 -9.15 17.71 -12.52
N ALA A 251 -8.02 17.79 -13.23
CA ALA A 251 -6.78 17.10 -12.87
C ALA A 251 -6.12 17.64 -11.59
N SER A 252 -6.29 18.94 -11.31
CA SER A 252 -5.69 19.62 -10.17
C SER A 252 -6.18 19.04 -8.84
N ASP A 253 -7.42 18.59 -8.77
CA ASP A 253 -7.97 17.92 -7.58
C ASP A 253 -7.21 16.63 -7.28
N ILE A 254 -6.99 15.80 -8.30
CA ILE A 254 -6.20 14.57 -8.17
C ILE A 254 -4.78 14.88 -7.71
N ILE A 255 -4.13 15.87 -8.32
CA ILE A 255 -2.74 16.20 -7.98
C ILE A 255 -2.64 16.78 -6.55
N ASN A 256 -3.51 17.70 -6.17
CA ASN A 256 -3.40 18.44 -4.91
C ASN A 256 -3.83 17.63 -3.68
N TYR A 257 -4.74 16.68 -3.84
CA TYR A 257 -5.37 15.96 -2.72
C TYR A 257 -5.07 14.47 -2.69
N LEU A 258 -4.71 13.85 -3.83
CA LEU A 258 -4.41 12.42 -3.90
C LEU A 258 -2.92 12.13 -4.13
N LEU A 259 -2.36 12.62 -5.24
CA LEU A 259 -0.98 12.27 -5.64
C LEU A 259 0.08 12.99 -4.79
N MET A 260 -0.10 14.30 -4.59
CA MET A 260 0.80 15.17 -3.81
C MET A 260 0.01 15.97 -2.75
N PRO A 261 -0.58 15.25 -1.75
CA PRO A 261 -1.55 15.80 -0.83
C PRO A 261 -0.95 16.91 0.04
N TYR A 262 -1.49 18.13 -0.05
CA TYR A 262 -1.04 19.20 0.85
C TYR A 262 -1.62 19.07 2.27
N GLN A 263 -2.73 18.37 2.44
CA GLN A 263 -3.47 18.33 3.71
C GLN A 263 -3.02 17.23 4.65
N HIS A 264 -2.37 16.18 4.16
CA HIS A 264 -1.86 15.13 5.02
C HIS A 264 -0.73 15.64 5.91
N TYR A 265 -0.72 15.22 7.16
CA TYR A 265 0.45 15.36 8.02
C TYR A 265 1.50 14.29 7.66
N PRO A 266 2.80 14.58 7.84
CA PRO A 266 3.82 13.54 7.76
C PRO A 266 3.57 12.47 8.81
N THR A 267 3.80 11.21 8.45
CA THR A 267 3.72 10.10 9.41
C THR A 267 4.74 10.30 10.52
N ALA A 268 4.38 10.07 11.77
CA ALA A 268 5.34 10.15 12.86
C ALA A 268 6.44 9.08 12.72
N TYR A 269 7.71 9.46 12.90
CA TYR A 269 8.82 8.52 13.01
C TYR A 269 8.84 7.88 14.40
N VAL A 270 8.44 6.60 14.48
CA VAL A 270 8.14 5.86 15.72
C VAL A 270 8.65 4.42 15.65
N ASN A 271 8.72 3.73 16.78
CA ASN A 271 9.20 2.34 16.81
C ASN A 271 8.08 1.30 16.88
N SER A 272 6.85 1.69 17.22
CA SER A 272 5.72 0.77 17.33
C SER A 272 4.37 1.46 17.14
N GLY A 273 3.33 0.66 16.91
CA GLY A 273 1.96 1.13 16.79
C GLY A 273 0.98 0.26 17.59
N LEU A 274 0.00 0.91 18.24
CA LEU A 274 -1.11 0.28 18.94
C LEU A 274 -2.45 0.84 18.43
N LEU A 275 -3.36 -0.07 18.08
CA LEU A 275 -4.79 0.23 17.98
C LEU A 275 -5.55 -0.60 19.03
N ARG A 276 -6.19 0.06 19.98
CA ARG A 276 -7.11 -0.58 20.93
C ARG A 276 -8.51 -0.07 20.68
N ALA A 277 -9.46 -0.95 20.38
CA ALA A 277 -10.85 -0.59 20.14
C ALA A 277 -11.82 -1.32 21.07
N LEU A 278 -12.81 -0.61 21.59
CA LEU A 278 -13.95 -1.15 22.32
C LEU A 278 -15.22 -1.07 21.46
N VAL A 279 -15.94 -2.17 21.34
CA VAL A 279 -17.22 -2.24 20.62
C VAL A 279 -18.33 -2.52 21.63
N PHE A 280 -19.14 -1.51 21.91
CA PHE A 280 -20.23 -1.58 22.88
C PHE A 280 -21.55 -2.02 22.23
N ALA A 281 -22.08 -3.13 22.75
CA ALA A 281 -23.46 -3.52 22.53
C ALA A 281 -24.35 -2.77 23.53
N MET A 282 -25.16 -1.81 23.05
CA MET A 282 -25.94 -0.92 23.92
C MET A 282 -27.28 -1.51 24.36
N ASP A 283 -27.84 -2.38 23.55
CA ASP A 283 -29.24 -2.84 23.62
C ASP A 283 -29.31 -4.36 23.83
N VAL A 284 -28.45 -4.91 24.69
CA VAL A 284 -28.33 -6.37 24.93
C VAL A 284 -29.65 -6.97 25.44
N SER A 285 -30.30 -6.28 26.38
CA SER A 285 -31.59 -6.69 26.95
C SER A 285 -32.75 -6.66 25.94
N SER A 286 -32.61 -5.92 24.84
CA SER A 286 -33.59 -5.81 23.76
C SER A 286 -33.14 -6.51 22.47
N GLY A 287 -32.14 -7.39 22.55
CA GLY A 287 -31.78 -8.37 21.52
C GLY A 287 -30.45 -8.13 20.79
N VAL A 288 -29.72 -7.04 21.04
CA VAL A 288 -28.41 -6.77 20.44
C VAL A 288 -27.31 -7.42 21.28
N SER A 289 -27.13 -8.73 21.18
CA SER A 289 -26.11 -9.42 21.98
C SER A 289 -24.68 -9.08 21.54
N VAL A 290 -23.72 -9.16 22.47
CA VAL A 290 -22.28 -9.06 22.16
C VAL A 290 -21.86 -10.07 21.08
N ASN A 291 -22.37 -11.30 21.16
CA ASN A 291 -22.02 -12.36 20.21
C ASN A 291 -22.55 -12.09 18.80
N SER A 292 -23.73 -11.47 18.66
CA SER A 292 -24.28 -11.09 17.34
C SER A 292 -23.49 -9.97 16.65
N LEU A 293 -22.58 -9.30 17.36
CA LEU A 293 -21.77 -8.21 16.81
C LEU A 293 -20.33 -8.61 16.49
N ARG A 294 -19.87 -9.80 16.89
CA ARG A 294 -18.46 -10.22 16.72
C ARG A 294 -17.97 -10.24 15.27
N TRP A 295 -18.89 -10.29 14.30
CA TRP A 295 -18.55 -10.26 12.88
C TRP A 295 -18.29 -8.85 12.36
N VAL A 296 -18.76 -7.80 13.05
CA VAL A 296 -18.76 -6.43 12.50
C VAL A 296 -17.37 -5.83 12.33
N THR A 297 -16.36 -6.38 13.01
CA THR A 297 -14.95 -6.08 12.79
C THR A 297 -14.04 -7.13 13.44
N SER A 298 -12.74 -7.07 13.14
CA SER A 298 -11.74 -7.91 13.80
C SER A 298 -10.38 -7.23 13.93
N ALA A 299 -9.67 -7.56 15.01
CA ALA A 299 -8.29 -7.09 15.23
C ALA A 299 -7.33 -7.56 14.12
N GLN A 300 -7.52 -8.78 13.61
CA GLN A 300 -6.68 -9.33 12.55
C GLN A 300 -6.74 -8.48 11.28
N ARG A 301 -7.95 -8.07 10.86
CA ARG A 301 -8.11 -7.28 9.64
C ARG A 301 -7.54 -5.87 9.79
N GLN A 302 -7.85 -5.20 10.90
CA GLN A 302 -7.28 -3.89 11.20
C GLN A 302 -5.74 -3.94 11.23
N LYS A 303 -5.17 -4.97 11.86
CA LYS A 303 -3.72 -5.18 11.86
C LYS A 303 -3.14 -5.38 10.46
N ALA A 304 -3.81 -6.14 9.59
CA ALA A 304 -3.35 -6.36 8.22
C ALA A 304 -3.23 -5.03 7.46
N HIS A 305 -4.26 -4.18 7.51
CA HIS A 305 -4.24 -2.87 6.84
C HIS A 305 -3.18 -1.92 7.42
N LEU A 306 -3.04 -1.85 8.75
CA LEU A 306 -2.02 -1.00 9.38
C LEU A 306 -0.59 -1.49 9.07
N THR A 307 -0.39 -2.80 8.99
CA THR A 307 0.89 -3.40 8.60
C THR A 307 1.20 -3.15 7.12
N GLU A 308 0.19 -3.16 6.25
CA GLU A 308 0.35 -2.79 4.85
C GLU A 308 0.67 -1.29 4.68
N LEU A 309 0.03 -0.43 5.48
CA LEU A 309 0.26 1.02 5.47
C LEU A 309 1.67 1.39 5.90
N LEU A 310 2.10 0.88 7.07
CA LEU A 310 3.39 1.18 7.68
C LEU A 310 4.08 -0.12 8.13
N PRO A 311 4.78 -0.80 7.20
CA PRO A 311 5.36 -2.14 7.43
C PRO A 311 6.66 -2.11 8.25
N PHE A 312 7.21 -0.94 8.54
CA PHE A 312 8.51 -0.77 9.21
C PHE A 312 8.45 -0.98 10.72
N ILE A 313 7.25 -0.99 11.30
CA ILE A 313 7.04 -1.07 12.74
C ILE A 313 6.13 -2.25 13.10
N PRO A 314 6.31 -2.86 14.29
CA PRO A 314 5.36 -3.81 14.82
C PRO A 314 4.05 -3.13 15.22
N TRP A 315 2.93 -3.75 14.79
CA TRP A 315 1.58 -3.36 15.20
C TRP A 315 0.98 -4.33 16.22
N THR A 316 0.48 -3.76 17.32
CA THR A 316 -0.41 -4.43 18.26
C THR A 316 -1.82 -3.94 18.03
N VAL A 317 -2.77 -4.85 17.80
CA VAL A 317 -4.17 -4.49 17.62
C VAL A 317 -5.05 -5.34 18.52
N GLN A 318 -5.94 -4.69 19.26
CA GLN A 318 -6.88 -5.30 20.19
C GLN A 318 -8.27 -4.76 19.92
N VAL A 319 -9.25 -5.65 19.81
CA VAL A 319 -10.66 -5.28 19.64
C VAL A 319 -11.47 -6.09 20.65
N ASP A 320 -12.08 -5.40 21.60
CA ASP A 320 -12.90 -6.00 22.64
C ASP A 320 -14.38 -5.70 22.37
N PHE A 321 -15.24 -6.70 22.50
CA PHE A 321 -16.69 -6.56 22.39
C PHE A 321 -17.30 -6.65 23.78
N VAL A 322 -18.02 -5.59 24.17
CA VAL A 322 -18.42 -5.37 25.56
C VAL A 322 -19.92 -5.10 25.64
N ASN A 323 -20.57 -5.63 26.67
CA ASN A 323 -21.93 -5.25 27.03
C ASN A 323 -21.87 -3.96 27.87
N ILE A 324 -22.48 -2.87 27.39
CA ILE A 324 -22.44 -1.59 28.11
C ILE A 324 -23.03 -1.69 29.53
N ASP A 325 -23.97 -2.60 29.77
CA ASP A 325 -24.59 -2.77 31.09
C ASP A 325 -23.61 -3.28 32.16
N ASN A 326 -22.47 -3.83 31.75
CA ASN A 326 -21.40 -4.25 32.65
C ASN A 326 -20.36 -3.14 32.90
N GLU A 327 -20.47 -2.01 32.21
CA GLU A 327 -19.50 -0.89 32.23
C GLU A 327 -20.23 0.41 32.62
N PRO A 328 -20.56 0.61 33.91
CA PRO A 328 -21.41 1.71 34.35
C PRO A 328 -20.85 3.09 34.01
N GLU A 329 -19.53 3.29 34.09
CA GLU A 329 -18.90 4.58 33.76
C GLU A 329 -19.06 4.93 32.26
N TRP A 330 -18.91 3.95 31.38
CA TRP A 330 -19.15 4.12 29.94
C TRP A 330 -20.63 4.36 29.63
N LYS A 331 -21.52 3.67 30.36
CA LYS A 331 -22.96 3.84 30.21
C LYS A 331 -23.39 5.26 30.61
N ASP A 332 -22.89 5.75 31.73
CA ASP A 332 -23.19 7.10 32.23
C ASP A 332 -22.65 8.15 31.24
N LEU A 333 -21.40 8.02 30.79
CA LEU A 333 -20.84 8.91 29.76
C LEU A 333 -21.67 8.92 28.48
N PHE A 334 -22.12 7.75 27.98
CA PHE A 334 -22.95 7.72 26.78
C PHE A 334 -24.24 8.54 26.95
N TRP A 335 -24.91 8.43 28.11
CA TRP A 335 -26.17 9.13 28.37
C TRP A 335 -26.00 10.59 28.80
N ASP A 336 -24.84 10.98 29.32
CA ASP A 336 -24.52 12.39 29.57
C ASP A 336 -24.44 13.21 28.26
N TYR A 337 -24.12 12.53 27.15
CA TYR A 337 -24.00 13.13 25.82
C TYR A 337 -25.01 12.58 24.80
N SER A 338 -26.09 11.96 25.28
CA SER A 338 -27.16 11.47 24.42
C SER A 338 -28.54 11.70 25.02
N TYR A 339 -29.54 11.91 24.17
CA TYR A 339 -30.93 11.97 24.60
C TYR A 339 -31.83 11.20 23.63
N VAL A 340 -33.06 10.89 24.08
CA VAL A 340 -34.06 10.24 23.25
C VAL A 340 -35.13 11.24 22.87
N ASP A 341 -35.39 11.37 21.58
CA ASP A 341 -36.50 12.17 21.04
C ASP A 341 -37.22 11.38 19.95
N GLU A 342 -38.54 11.32 20.03
CA GLU A 342 -39.42 10.51 19.15
C GLU A 342 -38.94 9.06 18.92
N GLY A 343 -38.28 8.47 19.92
CA GLY A 343 -37.75 7.10 19.86
C GLY A 343 -36.39 6.96 19.18
N VAL A 344 -35.82 8.05 18.65
CA VAL A 344 -34.44 8.12 18.14
C VAL A 344 -33.50 8.53 19.27
N THR A 345 -32.37 7.85 19.39
CA THR A 345 -31.28 8.26 20.28
C THR A 345 -30.36 9.22 19.53
N TRP A 346 -30.32 10.46 19.96
CA TRP A 346 -29.46 11.52 19.42
C TRP A 346 -28.22 11.62 20.28
N CYS A 347 -27.04 11.46 19.67
CA CYS A 347 -25.74 11.55 20.33
C CYS A 347 -25.00 12.83 19.89
N ASP A 348 -24.57 13.64 20.85
CA ASP A 348 -23.67 14.77 20.60
C ASP A 348 -22.26 14.22 20.28
N GLY A 349 -21.92 14.20 18.99
CA GLY A 349 -20.68 13.61 18.50
C GLY A 349 -19.43 14.30 19.03
N TYR A 350 -19.39 15.63 19.00
CA TYR A 350 -18.22 16.39 19.47
C TYR A 350 -18.10 16.36 20.98
N GLY A 351 -19.21 16.60 21.71
CA GLY A 351 -19.20 16.57 23.16
C GLY A 351 -18.71 15.21 23.70
N MET A 352 -19.24 14.11 23.14
CA MET A 352 -18.84 12.76 23.56
C MET A 352 -17.42 12.41 23.11
N PHE A 353 -16.98 12.82 21.92
CA PHE A 353 -15.60 12.59 21.47
C PHE A 353 -14.58 13.25 22.42
N ASP A 354 -14.80 14.51 22.78
CA ASP A 354 -13.93 15.24 23.71
C ASP A 354 -13.95 14.63 25.11
N ALA A 355 -15.13 14.23 25.60
CA ALA A 355 -15.26 13.57 26.90
C ALA A 355 -14.49 12.24 26.96
N ILE A 356 -14.58 11.41 25.92
CA ILE A 356 -13.81 10.16 25.83
C ILE A 356 -12.31 10.47 25.80
N TYR A 357 -11.90 11.49 25.05
CA TYR A 357 -10.49 11.87 24.89
C TYR A 357 -9.85 12.26 26.22
N ASP A 358 -10.55 13.07 27.01
CA ASP A 358 -10.04 13.62 28.27
C ASP A 358 -10.21 12.66 29.45
N GLN A 359 -11.31 11.90 29.50
CA GLN A 359 -11.73 11.17 30.70
C GLN A 359 -11.48 9.68 30.62
N MET A 360 -11.72 9.06 29.46
CA MET A 360 -11.69 7.59 29.33
C MET A 360 -10.40 7.09 28.70
N ARG A 361 -9.97 7.71 27.60
CA ARG A 361 -8.81 7.30 26.79
C ARG A 361 -7.53 7.03 27.61
N PRO A 362 -7.15 7.85 28.63
CA PRO A 362 -5.94 7.61 29.42
C PRO A 362 -5.88 6.24 30.12
N ASP A 363 -7.02 5.60 30.39
CA ASP A 363 -7.06 4.30 31.05
C ASP A 363 -6.79 3.12 30.10
N TYR A 364 -6.88 3.34 28.79
CA TYR A 364 -6.80 2.29 27.78
C TYR A 364 -5.50 2.32 26.98
N VAL A 365 -4.90 3.50 26.84
CA VAL A 365 -3.67 3.72 26.07
C VAL A 365 -2.75 4.72 26.79
N ASN A 366 -1.43 4.60 26.55
CA ASN A 366 -0.47 5.58 27.04
C ASN A 366 -0.52 6.86 26.18
N THR A 367 -1.21 7.89 26.65
CA THR A 367 -1.36 9.18 25.96
C THR A 367 -0.07 10.00 25.90
N LEU A 368 0.96 9.64 26.69
CA LEU A 368 2.28 10.27 26.68
C LEU A 368 3.30 9.49 25.82
N SER A 369 2.87 8.41 25.18
CA SER A 369 3.75 7.65 24.29
C SER A 369 4.22 8.51 23.13
N LYS A 370 5.46 8.29 22.71
CA LYS A 370 6.00 8.84 21.47
C LYS A 370 5.66 7.98 20.25
N ASP A 371 5.26 6.74 20.49
CA ASP A 371 4.80 5.80 19.47
C ASP A 371 3.33 6.06 19.11
N ILE A 372 2.86 5.49 17.98
CA ILE A 372 1.46 5.63 17.56
C ILE A 372 0.54 4.87 18.52
N ASN A 373 -0.35 5.58 19.20
CA ASN A 373 -1.37 5.01 20.07
C ASN A 373 -2.75 5.55 19.71
N VAL A 374 -3.56 4.69 19.08
CA VAL A 374 -4.95 4.98 18.73
C VAL A 374 -5.90 4.23 19.67
N PHE A 375 -6.82 4.98 20.29
CA PHE A 375 -7.91 4.42 21.08
C PHE A 375 -9.24 4.60 20.35
N GLY A 376 -9.94 3.50 20.11
CA GLY A 376 -11.19 3.47 19.38
C GLY A 376 -12.39 3.07 20.24
N VAL A 377 -13.53 3.68 20.00
CA VAL A 377 -14.81 3.32 20.62
C VAL A 377 -15.89 3.22 19.55
N VAL A 378 -16.68 2.15 19.59
CA VAL A 378 -17.81 1.94 18.69
C VAL A 378 -19.06 1.72 19.54
N PHE A 379 -20.06 2.59 19.41
CA PHE A 379 -21.37 2.40 20.01
C PHE A 379 -22.33 1.79 18.98
N ILE A 380 -22.94 0.65 19.33
CA ILE A 380 -23.95 -0.02 18.52
C ILE A 380 -25.25 -0.09 19.30
N LYS A 381 -26.23 0.69 18.83
CA LYS A 381 -27.54 0.88 19.46
C LYS A 381 -28.65 0.86 18.40
N LYS A 382 -29.86 0.41 18.74
CA LYS A 382 -31.02 0.55 17.86
C LYS A 382 -31.43 2.01 17.72
N ASN A 383 -31.81 2.41 16.50
CA ASN A 383 -32.35 3.74 16.19
C ASN A 383 -31.51 4.91 16.76
N MET A 384 -30.21 4.93 16.43
CA MET A 384 -29.25 5.92 16.91
C MET A 384 -28.69 6.76 15.77
N VAL A 385 -28.55 8.07 16.02
CA VAL A 385 -27.96 9.05 15.12
C VAL A 385 -26.97 9.91 15.90
N MET A 386 -25.77 10.10 15.34
CA MET A 386 -24.83 11.10 15.83
C MET A 386 -25.02 12.40 15.05
N TYR A 387 -25.05 13.52 15.77
CA TYR A 387 -25.09 14.86 15.20
C TYR A 387 -23.89 15.69 15.66
N THR A 388 -23.52 16.65 14.84
CA THR A 388 -22.60 17.74 15.12
C THR A 388 -23.19 19.06 14.58
N PRO A 389 -22.60 20.23 14.87
CA PRO A 389 -23.01 21.48 14.24
C PRO A 389 -22.94 21.48 12.70
N SER A 390 -22.18 20.57 12.08
CA SER A 390 -22.02 20.47 10.64
C SER A 390 -22.93 19.41 9.98
N GLY A 391 -23.76 18.71 10.76
CA GLY A 391 -24.69 17.70 10.26
C GLY A 391 -24.58 16.37 11.00
N THR A 392 -25.03 15.31 10.36
CA THR A 392 -25.05 13.95 10.91
C THR A 392 -23.97 13.11 10.24
N PHE A 393 -23.30 12.27 11.03
CA PHE A 393 -22.14 11.48 10.58
C PHE A 393 -22.13 10.10 11.26
N THR A 394 -21.25 9.20 10.80
CA THR A 394 -21.11 7.85 11.37
C THR A 394 -19.93 7.72 12.33
N GLY A 395 -18.90 8.56 12.20
CA GLY A 395 -17.71 8.49 13.03
C GLY A 395 -16.93 9.80 13.04
N LEU A 396 -16.00 9.89 13.98
CA LEU A 396 -15.02 10.95 14.11
C LEU A 396 -13.66 10.34 14.42
N GLY A 397 -12.60 10.91 13.85
CA GLY A 397 -11.22 10.50 14.04
C GLY A 397 -10.29 11.69 14.18
N GLY A 398 -9.26 11.55 15.01
CA GLY A 398 -8.27 12.60 15.24
C GLY A 398 -7.54 12.46 16.58
N GLY A 399 -6.32 13.02 16.68
CA GLY A 399 -5.57 13.09 17.95
C GLY A 399 -5.21 11.73 18.57
N GLY A 400 -5.15 10.64 17.79
CA GLY A 400 -4.98 9.29 18.30
C GLY A 400 -6.26 8.71 18.95
N GLN A 401 -7.44 9.15 18.52
CA GLN A 401 -8.74 8.61 18.92
C GLN A 401 -9.67 8.41 17.72
N THR A 402 -10.55 7.41 17.83
CA THR A 402 -11.70 7.22 16.92
C THR A 402 -12.97 6.97 17.72
N VAL A 403 -14.10 7.57 17.35
CA VAL A 403 -15.42 7.23 17.94
C VAL A 403 -16.43 7.04 16.83
N ILE A 404 -17.17 5.93 16.86
CA ILE A 404 -18.12 5.54 15.83
C ILE A 404 -19.49 5.30 16.45
N TRP A 405 -20.52 5.87 15.85
CA TRP A 405 -21.92 5.67 16.20
C TRP A 405 -22.64 5.10 14.99
N LYS A 406 -23.02 3.82 15.08
CA LYS A 406 -23.76 3.17 13.99
C LYS A 406 -24.98 2.45 14.55
N SER A 407 -26.14 2.77 14.01
CA SER A 407 -27.37 2.09 14.39
C SER A 407 -27.30 0.61 14.02
N TRP A 408 -27.87 -0.24 14.88
CA TRP A 408 -27.84 -1.70 14.70
C TRP A 408 -28.45 -2.12 13.35
N GLU A 409 -29.51 -1.44 12.93
CA GLU A 409 -30.23 -1.71 11.68
C GLU A 409 -29.33 -1.52 10.44
N ARG A 410 -28.35 -0.62 10.48
CA ARG A 410 -27.42 -0.35 9.36
C ARG A 410 -26.38 -1.46 9.14
N TYR A 411 -26.32 -2.45 10.03
CA TYR A 411 -25.45 -3.62 9.85
C TYR A 411 -26.12 -4.75 9.07
N TYR A 412 -27.43 -4.70 8.87
CA TYR A 412 -28.20 -5.77 8.25
C TYR A 412 -28.98 -5.24 7.03
N PHE A 413 -29.40 -6.15 6.16
CA PHE A 413 -30.39 -5.83 5.14
C PHE A 413 -31.77 -5.64 5.79
N ALA A 414 -32.75 -5.22 4.99
CA ALA A 414 -34.12 -4.96 5.45
C ALA A 414 -34.83 -6.18 6.10
N ASP A 415 -34.31 -7.39 5.89
CA ASP A 415 -34.78 -8.60 6.58
C ASP A 415 -34.38 -8.67 8.07
N GLY A 416 -33.50 -7.76 8.52
CA GLY A 416 -33.04 -7.63 9.90
C GLY A 416 -32.14 -8.77 10.38
N VAL A 417 -31.71 -9.68 9.50
CA VAL A 417 -30.93 -10.87 9.88
C VAL A 417 -29.74 -11.14 8.98
N THR A 418 -29.77 -10.72 7.71
CA THR A 418 -28.66 -10.92 6.78
C THR A 418 -27.64 -9.80 6.95
N PRO A 419 -26.38 -10.10 7.32
CA PRO A 419 -25.33 -9.09 7.42
C PRO A 419 -25.14 -8.33 6.11
N LYS A 420 -25.11 -6.99 6.19
CA LYS A 420 -24.95 -6.07 5.06
C LYS A 420 -23.55 -5.45 5.04
N SER A 421 -23.17 -4.77 6.13
CA SER A 421 -21.87 -4.10 6.22
C SER A 421 -21.39 -4.02 7.67
N GLY A 422 -20.12 -4.34 7.88
CA GLY A 422 -19.49 -4.15 9.18
C GLY A 422 -19.04 -2.70 9.40
N ILE A 423 -18.00 -2.53 10.22
CA ILE A 423 -17.37 -1.24 10.48
C ILE A 423 -15.87 -1.24 10.24
N SER A 424 -15.27 -2.33 9.71
CA SER A 424 -13.81 -2.37 9.57
C SER A 424 -13.27 -1.25 8.69
N SER A 425 -13.96 -0.92 7.60
CA SER A 425 -13.60 0.20 6.72
C SER A 425 -13.73 1.55 7.41
N VAL A 426 -14.81 1.76 8.17
CA VAL A 426 -15.03 3.00 8.96
C VAL A 426 -13.96 3.16 10.02
N GLN A 427 -13.67 2.09 10.76
CA GLN A 427 -12.64 2.09 11.79
C GLN A 427 -11.27 2.40 11.19
N LEU A 428 -10.96 1.86 10.00
CA LEU A 428 -9.72 2.17 9.29
C LEU A 428 -9.66 3.65 8.88
N HIS A 429 -10.73 4.18 8.28
CA HIS A 429 -10.87 5.60 7.90
C HIS A 429 -10.60 6.53 9.10
N GLU A 430 -11.31 6.32 10.22
CA GLU A 430 -11.11 7.15 11.40
C GLU A 430 -9.72 6.95 12.03
N THR A 431 -9.16 5.74 11.95
CA THR A 431 -7.80 5.46 12.43
C THR A 431 -6.77 6.21 11.60
N MET A 432 -6.99 6.36 10.29
CA MET A 432 -6.13 7.12 9.40
C MET A 432 -6.15 8.62 9.72
N HIS A 433 -7.33 9.20 10.01
CA HIS A 433 -7.41 10.56 10.60
C HIS A 433 -6.65 10.65 11.92
N ALA A 434 -6.78 9.64 12.79
CA ALA A 434 -6.13 9.61 14.09
C ALA A 434 -4.59 9.59 14.01
N ILE A 435 -4.02 9.11 12.90
CA ILE A 435 -2.57 9.13 12.63
C ILE A 435 -2.12 10.25 11.66
N GLY A 436 -3.03 11.17 11.30
CA GLY A 436 -2.71 12.39 10.57
C GLY A 436 -2.92 12.35 9.06
N ILE A 437 -3.56 11.32 8.52
CA ILE A 437 -3.97 11.26 7.11
C ILE A 437 -5.34 11.92 6.98
N MET A 438 -5.50 12.78 5.98
CA MET A 438 -6.78 13.47 5.73
C MET A 438 -7.48 12.82 4.52
N HIS A 439 -8.66 13.33 4.17
CA HIS A 439 -9.36 12.89 2.97
C HIS A 439 -8.50 13.06 1.70
N THR A 440 -8.83 12.33 0.64
CA THR A 440 -8.18 12.48 -0.68
C THR A 440 -8.84 13.55 -1.55
N TRP A 441 -9.70 14.36 -0.95
CA TRP A 441 -10.47 15.43 -1.56
C TRP A 441 -10.64 16.56 -0.55
N ASN A 442 -11.21 17.68 -0.97
CA ASN A 442 -11.60 18.78 -0.09
C ASN A 442 -12.96 19.34 -0.53
N TYR A 443 -13.59 20.18 0.30
CA TYR A 443 -14.81 20.87 -0.09
C TYR A 443 -14.62 21.55 -1.45
N ASN A 444 -15.57 21.31 -2.34
CA ASN A 444 -15.60 21.79 -3.73
C ASN A 444 -14.60 21.11 -4.69
N HIS A 445 -13.92 20.07 -4.21
CA HIS A 445 -12.84 19.37 -4.91
C HIS A 445 -12.92 17.86 -4.69
N TYR A 446 -14.00 17.22 -5.17
CA TYR A 446 -14.37 15.85 -4.80
C TYR A 446 -13.79 14.77 -5.72
N VAL A 447 -13.00 15.13 -6.73
CA VAL A 447 -12.55 14.19 -7.76
C VAL A 447 -11.57 13.15 -7.22
N GLY A 448 -10.73 13.54 -6.26
CA GLY A 448 -9.82 12.60 -5.58
C GLY A 448 -10.55 11.56 -4.71
N ASP A 449 -11.88 11.66 -4.59
CA ASP A 449 -12.71 10.68 -3.91
C ASP A 449 -12.93 9.39 -4.74
N PHE A 450 -12.60 9.42 -6.03
CA PHE A 450 -12.70 8.27 -6.95
C PHE A 450 -11.42 7.41 -6.95
N CYS A 451 -10.92 7.02 -5.77
CA CYS A 451 -9.73 6.19 -5.67
C CYS A 451 -9.90 5.01 -4.72
N SER A 452 -9.01 4.02 -4.85
CA SER A 452 -8.96 2.84 -3.99
C SER A 452 -8.36 3.14 -2.61
N SER A 453 -8.84 4.17 -1.90
CA SER A 453 -8.40 4.59 -0.56
C SER A 453 -9.54 4.53 0.45
N PRO A 454 -9.29 4.15 1.72
CA PRO A 454 -10.32 4.16 2.74
C PRO A 454 -10.63 5.60 3.18
N MET A 455 -9.84 6.60 2.73
CA MET A 455 -10.06 8.03 2.98
C MET A 455 -11.09 8.65 2.03
N THR A 456 -11.75 7.83 1.23
CA THR A 456 -12.82 8.25 0.34
C THR A 456 -14.20 8.13 1.00
N TYR A 457 -15.16 8.94 0.58
CA TYR A 457 -16.58 8.78 0.86
C TYR A 457 -17.31 8.03 -0.26
N TYR A 458 -16.81 8.12 -1.50
CA TYR A 458 -17.41 7.49 -2.67
C TYR A 458 -16.66 6.26 -3.21
N GLY A 459 -15.33 6.21 -3.10
CA GLY A 459 -14.52 5.08 -3.58
C GLY A 459 -14.87 3.74 -2.94
N TYR A 460 -15.41 3.77 -1.71
CA TYR A 460 -15.82 2.59 -0.94
C TYR A 460 -14.77 1.47 -0.87
N TYR A 461 -13.50 1.86 -0.88
CA TYR A 461 -12.40 0.92 -0.78
C TYR A 461 -12.08 0.57 0.66
N ASN A 462 -11.81 -0.71 0.89
CA ASN A 462 -11.76 -1.29 2.22
C ASN A 462 -10.36 -1.75 2.63
N GLY A 463 -9.33 -1.34 1.89
CA GLY A 463 -7.91 -1.51 2.21
C GLY A 463 -7.15 -0.20 2.16
N THR A 464 -5.82 -0.25 2.04
CA THR A 464 -4.97 0.94 1.86
C THR A 464 -4.53 1.06 0.40
N SER A 465 -4.68 2.24 -0.22
CA SER A 465 -4.24 2.48 -1.60
C SER A 465 -2.71 2.49 -1.71
N VAL A 466 -2.20 2.42 -2.94
CA VAL A 466 -0.79 2.79 -3.20
C VAL A 466 -0.49 4.24 -2.78
N TYR A 467 -1.42 5.18 -2.92
CA TYR A 467 -1.19 6.59 -2.58
C TYR A 467 -1.02 6.79 -1.06
N ASP A 468 -1.88 6.14 -0.27
CA ASP A 468 -1.81 6.16 1.20
C ASP A 468 -0.46 5.59 1.67
N ARG A 469 -0.08 4.44 1.11
CA ARG A 469 1.21 3.78 1.39
C ARG A 469 2.39 4.64 1.01
N ASN A 470 2.41 5.19 -0.21
CA ASN A 470 3.49 6.04 -0.68
C ASN A 470 3.67 7.23 0.24
N TRP A 471 2.58 7.95 0.57
CA TRP A 471 2.66 9.10 1.45
C TRP A 471 3.19 8.73 2.86
N VAL A 472 2.64 7.66 3.45
CA VAL A 472 3.03 7.23 4.79
C VAL A 472 4.48 6.78 4.84
N GLN A 473 4.87 5.90 3.91
CA GLN A 473 6.17 5.26 3.92
C GLN A 473 7.28 6.22 3.52
N CYS A 474 7.04 7.08 2.52
CA CYS A 474 8.05 8.03 2.06
C CYS A 474 8.39 9.07 3.15
N THR A 475 7.37 9.63 3.82
CA THR A 475 7.56 10.60 4.90
C THR A 475 8.23 10.00 6.13
N TYR A 476 7.96 8.72 6.43
CA TYR A 476 8.66 7.99 7.48
C TYR A 476 10.16 7.81 7.15
N LEU A 477 10.46 7.38 5.92
CA LEU A 477 11.84 7.11 5.49
C LEU A 477 12.68 8.37 5.35
N ASP A 478 12.11 9.50 4.95
CA ASP A 478 12.82 10.78 4.91
C ASP A 478 13.25 11.24 6.31
N GLN A 479 12.41 11.04 7.33
CA GLN A 479 12.77 11.32 8.72
C GLN A 479 13.87 10.37 9.22
N MET A 480 13.75 9.09 8.89
CA MET A 480 14.75 8.07 9.21
C MET A 480 16.12 8.39 8.61
N GLU A 481 16.16 8.73 7.32
CA GLU A 481 17.39 9.11 6.63
C GLU A 481 18.03 10.33 7.31
N SER A 482 17.26 11.39 7.56
CA SER A 482 17.78 12.60 8.19
C SER A 482 18.37 12.31 9.58
N LEU A 483 17.67 11.53 10.39
CA LEU A 483 18.11 11.19 11.74
C LEU A 483 19.41 10.35 11.72
N TYR A 484 19.45 9.31 10.89
CA TYR A 484 20.59 8.41 10.79
C TYR A 484 21.80 9.11 10.18
N TYR A 485 21.60 9.94 9.15
CA TYR A 485 22.69 10.70 8.54
C TYR A 485 23.30 11.71 9.51
N GLN A 486 22.48 12.36 10.35
CA GLN A 486 22.99 13.23 11.42
C GLN A 486 23.76 12.45 12.49
N ALA A 487 23.28 11.25 12.87
CA ALA A 487 23.99 10.40 13.82
C ALA A 487 25.35 9.96 13.25
N PHE A 488 25.38 9.49 12.01
CA PHE A 488 26.61 9.19 11.29
C PHE A 488 27.56 10.38 11.21
N SER A 489 27.06 11.56 10.83
CA SER A 489 27.90 12.78 10.71
C SER A 489 28.56 13.16 12.03
N ARG A 490 27.85 13.04 13.16
CA ARG A 490 28.42 13.28 14.50
C ARG A 490 29.48 12.24 14.87
N ARG A 491 29.23 10.97 14.59
CA ARG A 491 30.21 9.88 14.85
C ARG A 491 31.45 10.02 13.97
N TRP A 492 31.28 10.36 12.70
CA TRP A 492 32.41 10.62 11.80
C TRP A 492 33.29 11.75 12.34
N GLN A 493 32.70 12.86 12.77
CA GLN A 493 33.44 13.98 13.36
C GLN A 493 34.25 13.60 14.62
N SER A 494 33.84 12.58 15.39
CA SER A 494 34.63 12.14 16.55
C SER A 494 35.78 11.20 16.19
N VAL A 495 35.75 10.55 15.03
CA VAL A 495 36.79 9.58 14.62
C VAL A 495 37.69 10.08 13.50
N GLU A 496 37.30 11.14 12.78
CA GLU A 496 37.96 11.60 11.55
C GLU A 496 39.46 11.88 11.75
N ASP A 497 39.83 12.54 12.85
CA ASP A 497 41.23 12.87 13.16
C ASP A 497 42.12 11.62 13.37
N GLY A 498 41.52 10.50 13.77
CA GLY A 498 42.18 9.22 14.01
C GLY A 498 41.99 8.18 12.91
N ALA A 499 41.25 8.52 11.84
CA ALA A 499 40.77 7.55 10.87
C ALA A 499 41.91 6.78 10.19
N ASN A 500 41.85 5.45 10.29
CA ASN A 500 42.73 4.54 9.58
C ASN A 500 42.02 3.94 8.35
N GLU A 501 42.71 3.07 7.59
CA GLU A 501 42.13 2.46 6.38
C GLU A 501 40.85 1.65 6.65
N ARG A 502 40.71 1.01 7.82
CA ARG A 502 39.47 0.32 8.20
C ARG A 502 38.35 1.33 8.48
N THR A 503 38.64 2.40 9.21
CA THR A 503 37.69 3.49 9.48
C THR A 503 37.18 4.11 8.17
N LEU A 504 38.08 4.38 7.22
CA LEU A 504 37.72 4.94 5.91
C LEU A 504 36.87 3.95 5.09
N ARG A 505 37.22 2.66 5.07
CA ARG A 505 36.41 1.63 4.41
C ARG A 505 35.01 1.52 5.00
N LEU A 506 34.88 1.56 6.33
CA LEU A 506 33.59 1.51 7.00
C LEU A 506 32.76 2.77 6.69
N ARG A 507 33.38 3.96 6.74
CA ARG A 507 32.74 5.21 6.32
C ARG A 507 32.22 5.12 4.89
N ASP A 508 33.03 4.63 3.96
CA ASP A 508 32.63 4.51 2.56
C ASP A 508 31.49 3.50 2.39
N ALA A 509 31.46 2.43 3.18
CA ALA A 509 30.35 1.48 3.22
C ALA A 509 29.05 2.13 3.75
N VAL A 510 29.12 2.95 4.80
CA VAL A 510 27.97 3.72 5.31
C VAL A 510 27.44 4.68 4.25
N ILE A 511 28.31 5.43 3.59
CA ILE A 511 27.94 6.34 2.48
C ILE A 511 27.32 5.56 1.32
N GLY A 512 27.89 4.40 1.00
CA GLY A 512 27.33 3.47 0.01
C GLY A 512 25.91 3.05 0.36
N ALA A 513 25.64 2.68 1.62
CA ALA A 513 24.31 2.29 2.08
C ALA A 513 23.29 3.45 2.02
N PHE A 514 23.69 4.68 2.37
CA PHE A 514 22.83 5.87 2.16
C PHE A 514 22.58 6.15 0.67
N THR A 515 23.58 5.96 -0.18
CA THR A 515 23.45 6.15 -1.63
C THR A 515 22.47 5.14 -2.21
N GLU A 516 22.57 3.87 -1.81
CA GLU A 516 21.64 2.81 -2.19
C GLU A 516 20.23 3.10 -1.67
N ALA A 517 20.09 3.53 -0.42
CA ALA A 517 18.79 3.90 0.15
C ALA A 517 18.10 4.99 -0.68
N ARG A 518 18.84 6.00 -1.14
CA ARG A 518 18.30 7.05 -2.03
C ARG A 518 17.94 6.52 -3.42
N ALA A 519 18.73 5.62 -3.97
CA ALA A 519 18.42 4.99 -5.26
C ALA A 519 17.13 4.16 -5.19
N LEU A 520 16.95 3.38 -4.13
CA LEU A 520 15.74 2.59 -3.87
C LEU A 520 14.52 3.48 -3.56
N TYR A 521 14.71 4.56 -2.80
CA TYR A 521 13.68 5.58 -2.60
C TYR A 521 13.21 6.15 -3.93
N ASN A 522 14.15 6.48 -4.82
CA ASN A 522 13.87 7.02 -6.15
C ASN A 522 13.28 5.99 -7.13
N GLN A 523 13.08 4.74 -6.70
CA GLN A 523 12.35 3.68 -7.40
C GLN A 523 11.06 3.32 -6.66
N MET A 524 10.73 4.04 -5.59
CA MET A 524 9.62 3.75 -4.68
C MET A 524 9.68 2.35 -4.06
N ASP A 525 10.87 1.75 -3.97
CA ASP A 525 11.13 0.54 -3.18
C ASP A 525 11.34 0.93 -1.70
N TRP A 526 10.23 1.15 -1.03
CA TRP A 526 10.21 1.61 0.36
C TRP A 526 10.84 0.60 1.33
N MET A 527 10.62 -0.70 1.12
CA MET A 527 11.21 -1.75 1.97
C MET A 527 12.70 -1.92 1.73
N GLY A 528 13.15 -1.83 0.48
CA GLY A 528 14.58 -1.79 0.14
C GLY A 528 15.27 -0.58 0.77
N CYS A 529 14.68 0.61 0.60
CA CYS A 529 15.16 1.86 1.21
C CYS A 529 15.30 1.72 2.74
N TYR A 530 14.25 1.24 3.42
CA TYR A 530 14.27 0.99 4.86
C TYR A 530 15.44 0.12 5.30
N ARG A 531 15.66 -1.02 4.62
CA ARG A 531 16.75 -1.96 4.94
C ARG A 531 18.12 -1.33 4.72
N SER A 532 18.30 -0.56 3.64
CA SER A 532 19.56 0.14 3.36
C SER A 532 19.83 1.25 4.39
N LEU A 533 18.80 1.95 4.88
CA LEU A 533 18.94 2.91 5.97
C LEU A 533 19.31 2.23 7.30
N LEU A 534 18.69 1.08 7.64
CA LEU A 534 19.09 0.30 8.82
C LEU A 534 20.55 -0.15 8.74
N LEU A 535 20.98 -0.65 7.58
CA LEU A 535 22.37 -1.02 7.35
C LEU A 535 23.31 0.17 7.52
N ALA A 536 22.94 1.35 7.01
CA ALA A 536 23.73 2.56 7.17
C ALA A 536 23.91 2.96 8.64
N ASP A 537 22.87 2.89 9.46
CA ASP A 537 22.98 3.16 10.90
C ASP A 537 23.79 2.09 11.62
N GLU A 538 23.54 0.80 11.35
CA GLU A 538 24.29 -0.33 11.92
C GLU A 538 25.80 -0.17 11.68
N LEU A 539 26.22 -0.05 10.41
CA LEU A 539 27.62 0.19 10.04
C LEU A 539 28.17 1.46 10.70
N GLY A 540 27.36 2.52 10.75
CA GLY A 540 27.74 3.79 11.35
C GLY A 540 28.00 3.70 12.86
N THR A 541 27.35 2.77 13.57
CA THR A 541 27.59 2.56 15.00
C THR A 541 28.97 2.00 15.33
N HIS A 542 29.63 1.36 14.35
CA HIS A 542 30.92 0.67 14.54
C HIS A 542 32.14 1.51 14.14
N LEU A 543 31.96 2.78 13.77
CA LEU A 543 33.08 3.66 13.39
C LEU A 543 34.14 3.78 14.49
N ASP A 544 33.73 3.96 15.74
CA ASP A 544 34.64 4.07 16.89
C ASP A 544 35.40 2.75 17.16
N ASP A 545 34.78 1.61 16.86
CA ASP A 545 35.37 0.28 17.05
C ASP A 545 36.63 0.11 16.19
N THR A 546 36.63 0.66 14.97
CA THR A 546 37.80 0.61 14.05
C THR A 546 39.05 1.31 14.57
N LEU A 547 38.92 2.17 15.59
CA LEU A 547 40.03 2.86 16.25
C LEU A 547 40.45 2.17 17.56
N THR A 548 39.51 1.52 18.23
CA THR A 548 39.72 0.98 19.58
C THR A 548 40.06 -0.50 19.57
N ASP A 549 39.62 -1.25 18.56
CA ASP A 549 39.83 -2.68 18.44
C ASP A 549 40.74 -3.05 17.24
N ASN A 550 41.81 -3.78 17.56
CA ASN A 550 42.82 -4.25 16.63
C ASN A 550 43.01 -5.76 16.69
N THR A 551 42.11 -6.48 17.37
CA THR A 551 42.22 -7.92 17.58
C THR A 551 41.23 -8.63 16.67
N PRO A 552 41.67 -9.47 15.72
CA PRO A 552 40.75 -10.25 14.90
C PRO A 552 39.86 -11.19 15.71
N PRO A 553 38.65 -11.51 15.20
CA PRO A 553 37.81 -12.53 15.79
C PRO A 553 38.51 -13.90 15.77
N VAL A 554 38.11 -14.82 16.63
CA VAL A 554 38.67 -16.17 16.72
C VAL A 554 37.66 -17.18 16.18
N ILE A 555 38.05 -17.90 15.14
CA ILE A 555 37.32 -19.09 14.66
C ILE A 555 37.78 -20.28 15.50
N GLU A 556 37.06 -20.58 16.59
CA GLU A 556 37.47 -21.61 17.56
C GLU A 556 37.40 -23.03 16.97
N SER A 557 36.34 -23.30 16.23
CA SER A 557 36.10 -24.61 15.62
C SER A 557 35.15 -24.45 14.45
N TRP A 558 35.24 -25.36 13.48
CA TRP A 558 34.31 -25.42 12.37
C TRP A 558 34.28 -26.82 11.77
N GLU A 559 33.19 -27.14 11.09
CA GLU A 559 32.94 -28.45 10.48
C GLU A 559 32.22 -28.31 9.13
N VAL A 560 32.42 -29.31 8.27
CA VAL A 560 31.70 -29.48 7.01
C VAL A 560 31.09 -30.88 6.97
N SER A 561 29.83 -30.98 6.54
CA SER A 561 29.12 -32.25 6.39
C SER A 561 28.35 -32.29 5.07
N PRO A 562 28.64 -33.24 4.16
CA PRO A 562 29.69 -34.27 4.26
C PRO A 562 31.10 -33.70 4.08
N ASP A 563 32.12 -34.36 4.65
CA ASP A 563 33.55 -34.01 4.52
C ASP A 563 34.21 -34.54 3.23
N THR A 564 33.46 -35.34 2.48
CA THR A 564 33.89 -35.99 1.24
C THR A 564 33.15 -35.34 0.07
N TYR A 565 33.89 -34.99 -0.99
CA TYR A 565 33.30 -34.39 -2.18
C TYR A 565 32.34 -35.35 -2.89
N ASN A 566 31.09 -34.92 -3.05
CA ASN A 566 30.03 -35.55 -3.83
C ASN A 566 29.27 -34.49 -4.65
N ALA A 567 29.30 -34.61 -5.98
CA ALA A 567 28.63 -33.69 -6.90
C ALA A 567 27.08 -33.70 -6.77
N SER A 568 26.51 -34.67 -6.05
CA SER A 568 25.07 -34.82 -5.86
C SER A 568 24.57 -34.36 -4.48
N SER A 569 25.46 -33.92 -3.60
CA SER A 569 25.14 -33.54 -2.23
C SER A 569 25.33 -32.03 -2.01
N ASP A 570 24.47 -31.45 -1.19
CA ASP A 570 24.75 -30.15 -0.60
C ASP A 570 25.62 -30.32 0.64
N TYR A 571 26.32 -29.27 1.02
CA TYR A 571 27.21 -29.28 2.18
C TYR A 571 26.68 -28.30 3.23
N ASN A 572 26.52 -28.79 4.45
CA ASN A 572 26.27 -27.93 5.59
C ASN A 572 27.63 -27.59 6.21
N VAL A 573 27.92 -26.30 6.32
CA VAL A 573 29.17 -25.80 6.91
C VAL A 573 28.82 -24.95 8.12
N THR A 574 29.48 -25.23 9.25
CA THR A 574 29.21 -24.56 10.54
C THR A 574 30.53 -24.15 11.18
N ALA A 575 30.60 -22.94 11.74
CA ALA A 575 31.73 -22.42 12.49
C ALA A 575 31.27 -21.83 13.84
N VAL A 576 32.09 -21.95 14.87
CA VAL A 576 31.96 -21.20 16.13
C VAL A 576 32.97 -20.06 16.06
N VAL A 577 32.45 -18.83 16.07
CA VAL A 577 33.27 -17.62 15.95
C VAL A 577 32.98 -16.73 17.15
N LEU A 578 34.04 -16.37 17.86
CA LEU A 578 33.99 -15.50 19.04
C LEU A 578 34.80 -14.24 18.75
N ASP A 579 34.39 -13.13 19.36
CA ASP A 579 35.23 -11.96 19.46
C ASP A 579 35.10 -11.34 20.85
N SER A 580 36.23 -10.89 21.38
CA SER A 580 36.32 -10.25 22.70
C SER A 580 36.39 -8.72 22.64
N GLY A 581 36.55 -8.16 21.44
CA GLY A 581 36.60 -6.73 21.19
C GLY A 581 35.23 -6.20 20.76
N SER A 582 35.15 -5.81 19.50
CA SER A 582 34.01 -5.12 18.88
C SER A 582 32.80 -6.02 18.56
N GLY A 583 32.95 -7.34 18.67
CA GLY A 583 31.96 -8.35 18.33
C GLY A 583 32.04 -8.79 16.86
N VAL A 584 31.51 -9.97 16.55
CA VAL A 584 31.54 -10.52 15.18
C VAL A 584 30.47 -9.88 14.31
N MET A 585 30.91 -9.23 13.21
CA MET A 585 30.06 -8.59 12.21
C MET A 585 29.51 -9.59 11.20
N ASN A 586 30.38 -10.38 10.56
CA ASN A 586 29.98 -11.39 9.59
C ASN A 586 30.87 -12.63 9.61
N VAL A 587 30.32 -13.74 9.11
CA VAL A 587 31.05 -14.97 8.83
C VAL A 587 30.61 -15.49 7.47
N THR A 588 31.58 -15.80 6.60
CA THR A 588 31.36 -16.24 5.23
C THR A 588 32.13 -17.53 4.99
N ALA A 589 31.45 -18.55 4.46
CA ALA A 589 32.12 -19.74 3.95
C ALA A 589 32.55 -19.49 2.50
N VAL A 590 33.80 -19.80 2.18
CA VAL A 590 34.38 -19.63 0.84
C VAL A 590 34.71 -21.02 0.29
N LEU A 591 34.08 -21.35 -0.83
CA LEU A 591 34.37 -22.55 -1.62
C LEU A 591 35.34 -22.18 -2.73
N LEU A 592 36.48 -22.86 -2.81
CA LEU A 592 37.36 -22.82 -3.98
C LEU A 592 37.19 -24.12 -4.77
N ALA A 593 36.62 -24.03 -5.97
CA ALA A 593 36.43 -25.14 -6.88
C ALA A 593 36.76 -24.69 -8.33
N ASN A 594 37.47 -25.53 -9.09
CA ASN A 594 37.88 -25.23 -10.48
C ASN A 594 38.70 -23.92 -10.63
N GLY A 595 39.44 -23.52 -9.59
CA GLY A 595 40.15 -22.24 -9.57
C GLY A 595 39.26 -21.00 -9.43
N SER A 596 37.98 -21.17 -9.09
CA SER A 596 37.04 -20.08 -8.82
C SER A 596 36.59 -20.12 -7.36
N GLU A 597 36.58 -18.95 -6.72
CA GLU A 597 36.02 -18.78 -5.38
C GLU A 597 34.53 -18.41 -5.45
N THR A 598 33.72 -19.09 -4.65
CA THR A 598 32.31 -18.76 -4.43
C THR A 598 32.07 -18.55 -2.94
N GLN A 599 31.38 -17.47 -2.57
CA GLN A 599 31.14 -17.09 -1.19
C GLN A 599 29.70 -17.38 -0.78
N TYR A 600 29.53 -17.88 0.45
CA TYR A 600 28.24 -18.22 1.05
C TYR A 600 28.13 -17.56 2.42
N PRO A 601 27.33 -16.49 2.58
CA PRO A 601 27.10 -15.86 3.87
C PRO A 601 26.50 -16.84 4.89
N CYS A 602 26.95 -16.76 6.14
CA CYS A 602 26.44 -17.60 7.22
C CYS A 602 25.32 -16.92 8.02
N THR A 603 24.38 -17.73 8.48
CA THR A 603 23.35 -17.32 9.44
C THR A 603 23.85 -17.58 10.86
N ARG A 604 23.61 -16.63 11.77
CA ARG A 604 24.05 -16.67 13.17
C ARG A 604 22.99 -17.32 14.08
N ASP A 605 23.41 -18.26 14.92
CA ASP A 605 22.67 -18.81 16.06
C ASP A 605 23.59 -18.78 17.31
N GLY A 606 23.43 -17.73 18.13
CA GLY A 606 24.34 -17.46 19.23
C GLY A 606 25.77 -17.17 18.74
N ALA A 607 26.71 -18.06 19.08
CA ALA A 607 28.10 -18.02 18.63
C ALA A 607 28.37 -18.90 17.40
N ARG A 608 27.37 -19.69 16.96
CA ARG A 608 27.48 -20.55 15.78
C ARG A 608 27.04 -19.79 14.54
N TRP A 609 27.74 -20.05 13.45
CA TRP A 609 27.49 -19.51 12.13
C TRP A 609 27.40 -20.66 11.16
N SER A 610 26.31 -20.76 10.41
CA SER A 610 26.12 -21.87 9.48
C SER A 610 25.57 -21.43 8.14
N THR A 611 25.93 -22.13 7.07
CA THR A 611 25.32 -21.96 5.75
C THR A 611 25.27 -23.28 4.99
N ARG A 612 24.43 -23.30 3.94
CA ARG A 612 24.34 -24.41 3.00
C ARG A 612 25.05 -24.03 1.72
N VAL A 613 26.10 -24.78 1.38
CA VAL A 613 26.72 -24.73 0.06
C VAL A 613 25.93 -25.68 -0.85
N PRO A 614 25.24 -25.18 -1.89
CA PRO A 614 24.54 -26.02 -2.84
C PRO A 614 25.51 -26.95 -3.57
N ARG A 615 25.02 -28.10 -4.02
CA ARG A 615 25.77 -29.04 -4.86
C ARG A 615 26.44 -28.31 -6.03
N PHE A 616 27.69 -28.67 -6.28
CA PHE A 616 28.51 -28.07 -7.33
C PHE A 616 29.32 -29.15 -8.05
N THR A 617 29.81 -28.80 -9.25
CA THR A 617 30.71 -29.67 -10.00
C THR A 617 32.13 -29.13 -9.92
N ALA A 618 33.05 -29.98 -9.46
CA ALA A 618 34.46 -29.68 -9.39
C ALA A 618 35.29 -30.72 -10.16
N ASN A 619 36.37 -30.23 -10.77
CA ASN A 619 37.43 -31.02 -11.35
C ASN A 619 38.27 -31.61 -10.21
N THR A 620 38.11 -32.91 -9.96
CA THR A 620 38.78 -33.62 -8.87
C THR A 620 40.29 -33.74 -9.05
N SER A 621 40.85 -33.29 -10.18
CA SER A 621 42.30 -33.12 -10.35
C SER A 621 42.85 -31.82 -9.72
N GLN A 622 41.97 -30.96 -9.21
CA GLN A 622 42.31 -29.79 -8.40
C GLN A 622 41.73 -29.95 -6.98
N PRO A 623 42.38 -29.38 -5.94
CA PRO A 623 41.82 -29.34 -4.61
C PRO A 623 40.47 -28.61 -4.59
N VAL A 624 39.50 -29.19 -3.88
CA VAL A 624 38.23 -28.54 -3.58
C VAL A 624 38.30 -28.15 -2.12
N THR A 625 38.42 -26.86 -1.84
CA THR A 625 38.62 -26.40 -0.45
C THR A 625 37.47 -25.55 0.03
N ILE A 626 37.15 -25.69 1.31
CA ILE A 626 36.25 -24.79 2.02
C ILE A 626 37.07 -24.10 3.12
N ARG A 627 36.86 -22.80 3.29
CA ARG A 627 37.42 -22.02 4.40
C ARG A 627 36.39 -21.04 4.93
N PHE A 628 36.60 -20.55 6.13
CA PHE A 628 35.79 -19.50 6.74
C PHE A 628 36.57 -18.18 6.78
N LEU A 629 35.89 -17.10 6.42
CA LEU A 629 36.29 -15.72 6.69
C LEU A 629 35.37 -15.16 7.77
N ALA A 630 35.93 -14.71 8.87
CA ALA A 630 35.21 -14.02 9.93
C ALA A 630 35.69 -12.56 10.00
N MET A 631 34.75 -11.64 10.12
CA MET A 631 35.02 -10.21 10.27
C MET A 631 34.34 -9.70 11.54
N ASP A 632 35.07 -8.94 12.35
CA ASP A 632 34.49 -8.22 13.48
C ASP A 632 33.96 -6.84 13.07
N ASN A 633 33.33 -6.13 14.00
CA ASN A 633 32.75 -4.81 13.78
C ASN A 633 33.83 -3.72 13.58
N ALA A 634 35.06 -3.95 14.03
CA ALA A 634 36.23 -3.11 13.74
C ALA A 634 36.90 -3.40 12.38
N LEU A 635 36.33 -4.32 11.59
CA LEU A 635 36.83 -4.79 10.29
C LEU A 635 38.19 -5.53 10.37
N ASN A 636 38.50 -6.16 11.49
CA ASN A 636 39.55 -7.15 11.57
C ASN A 636 39.08 -8.47 10.95
N LEU A 637 39.97 -9.12 10.20
CA LEU A 637 39.68 -10.36 9.50
C LEU A 637 40.42 -11.52 10.16
N ALA A 638 39.70 -12.61 10.36
CA ALA A 638 40.25 -13.91 10.68
C ALA A 638 39.87 -14.91 9.60
N GLU A 639 40.80 -15.80 9.28
CA GLU A 639 40.63 -16.82 8.28
C GLU A 639 40.91 -18.19 8.89
N SER A 640 40.04 -19.16 8.63
CA SER A 640 40.30 -20.54 9.00
C SER A 640 41.32 -21.17 8.05
N VAL A 641 42.07 -22.14 8.53
CA VAL A 641 42.85 -23.00 7.63
C VAL A 641 41.89 -23.65 6.62
N PRO A 642 42.20 -23.66 5.31
CA PRO A 642 41.37 -24.34 4.31
C PRO A 642 41.25 -25.85 4.60
N HIS A 643 40.06 -26.41 4.43
CA HIS A 643 39.81 -27.85 4.50
C HIS A 643 39.57 -28.40 3.09
N ASP A 644 40.41 -29.35 2.70
CA ASP A 644 40.23 -30.11 1.48
C ASP A 644 39.06 -31.09 1.65
N LEU A 645 38.04 -30.98 0.81
CA LEU A 645 37.03 -32.03 0.71
C LEU A 645 37.70 -33.28 0.12
N ILE A 646 37.56 -34.41 0.81
CA ILE A 646 38.18 -35.67 0.39
C ILE A 646 37.60 -36.04 -0.97
N THR A 647 38.40 -35.93 -2.04
CA THR A 647 38.03 -36.46 -3.35
C THR A 647 38.32 -37.95 -3.31
N GLY A 648 37.26 -38.77 -3.24
CA GLY A 648 37.41 -40.22 -3.17
C GLY A 648 38.35 -40.70 -4.28
N SER A 649 39.50 -41.25 -3.91
CA SER A 649 40.35 -41.99 -4.84
C SER A 649 39.49 -43.12 -5.39
N GLY A 650 39.14 -43.05 -6.68
CA GLY A 650 38.47 -44.17 -7.36
C GLY A 650 39.26 -45.46 -7.12
N PRO A 651 38.58 -46.62 -6.98
CA PRO A 651 39.26 -47.88 -6.70
C PRO A 651 40.34 -48.14 -7.76
N SER A 652 41.56 -48.39 -7.29
CA SER A 652 42.72 -48.66 -8.13
C SER A 652 42.46 -49.86 -9.07
N PRO A 653 42.86 -49.81 -10.35
CA PRO A 653 42.74 -50.95 -11.25
C PRO A 653 43.78 -52.00 -10.85
N ILE A 654 43.34 -53.07 -10.19
CA ILE A 654 44.17 -54.24 -9.91
C ILE A 654 44.43 -54.99 -11.22
N TRP A 655 45.70 -55.00 -11.64
CA TRP A 655 46.25 -55.81 -12.71
C TRP A 655 46.59 -57.22 -12.20
N TRP A 656 46.08 -58.27 -12.85
CA TRP A 656 46.72 -59.59 -12.90
C TRP A 656 46.62 -60.16 -14.32
N ILE A 657 47.75 -60.65 -14.83
CA ILE A 657 48.01 -61.13 -16.21
C ILE A 657 48.36 -62.64 -16.14
N LEU A 658 47.71 -63.43 -17.02
CA LEU A 658 48.07 -64.75 -17.62
C LEU A 658 48.08 -66.02 -16.72
N GLU A 659 47.64 -67.23 -17.12
CA GLU A 659 46.82 -67.83 -18.21
C GLU A 659 46.64 -69.38 -17.90
N PRO A 660 46.02 -70.27 -18.74
CA PRO A 660 45.09 -71.37 -18.34
C PRO A 660 45.68 -72.81 -18.55
N PRO A 661 44.92 -73.96 -18.49
CA PRO A 661 43.94 -74.40 -19.53
C PRO A 661 42.72 -75.31 -19.11
N VAL A 662 41.63 -75.20 -19.90
CA VAL A 662 40.70 -76.26 -20.43
C VAL A 662 39.85 -77.14 -19.49
N VAL A 663 38.50 -77.15 -19.67
CA VAL A 663 37.63 -78.27 -20.16
C VAL A 663 36.14 -77.80 -20.24
N ALA A 664 35.44 -78.32 -21.25
CA ALA A 664 34.13 -78.00 -21.82
C ALA A 664 32.87 -78.31 -20.98
N LEU A 665 31.72 -77.67 -21.31
CA LEU A 665 30.57 -78.27 -22.05
C LEU A 665 29.30 -77.35 -22.04
N THR A 666 28.77 -77.08 -23.25
CA THR A 666 27.36 -77.03 -23.74
C THR A 666 26.20 -76.78 -22.75
N ALA A 667 25.07 -76.11 -23.02
CA ALA A 667 24.29 -75.65 -24.19
C ALA A 667 23.26 -74.61 -23.63
N GLY A 668 22.48 -73.81 -24.33
CA GLY A 668 22.15 -73.58 -25.74
C GLY A 668 21.06 -72.50 -25.81
N VAL A 669 20.93 -71.86 -26.99
CA VAL A 669 19.72 -71.34 -27.68
C VAL A 669 18.66 -70.56 -26.84
N GLY A 670 18.20 -69.36 -27.20
CA GLY A 670 18.38 -68.54 -28.39
C GLY A 670 17.40 -67.34 -28.44
N ALA A 671 17.61 -66.50 -29.47
CA ALA A 671 16.69 -65.61 -30.21
C ALA A 671 15.67 -64.74 -29.42
N VAL A 672 15.85 -63.41 -29.37
CA VAL A 672 15.43 -62.38 -30.36
C VAL A 672 13.90 -62.15 -30.40
N ALA A 673 13.46 -60.93 -30.05
CA ALA A 673 12.60 -60.11 -30.91
C ALA A 673 12.37 -58.70 -30.32
N VAL A 674 12.64 -57.71 -31.17
CA VAL A 674 12.36 -56.27 -31.05
C VAL A 674 10.96 -56.00 -31.60
N VAL A 675 10.18 -55.11 -30.96
CA VAL A 675 9.15 -54.31 -31.65
C VAL A 675 9.10 -52.88 -31.08
N LEU A 676 9.31 -51.93 -31.98
CA LEU A 676 9.09 -50.47 -31.85
C LEU A 676 7.62 -50.11 -32.10
N LEU A 677 7.16 -48.98 -31.53
CA LEU A 677 6.32 -47.90 -32.11
C LEU A 677 5.67 -47.10 -30.96
N VAL A 678 6.06 -45.85 -30.68
CA VAL A 678 5.75 -44.56 -31.34
C VAL A 678 4.29 -44.09 -31.16
N ALA A 679 4.20 -43.02 -30.35
CA ALA A 679 3.39 -41.80 -30.47
C ALA A 679 1.89 -41.74 -30.10
N ARG A 680 1.66 -40.76 -29.21
CA ARG A 680 0.71 -39.62 -29.29
C ARG A 680 -0.72 -39.76 -28.72
N ARG A 681 -0.90 -38.95 -27.67
CA ARG A 681 -1.93 -37.90 -27.45
C ARG A 681 -3.37 -38.31 -27.07
N ARG A 682 -3.77 -37.82 -25.88
CA ARG A 682 -4.87 -36.88 -25.55
C ARG A 682 -5.88 -37.36 -24.51
N HIS A 683 -5.98 -36.52 -23.45
CA HIS A 683 -7.15 -36.02 -22.71
C HIS A 683 -8.18 -36.94 -22.02
N VAL A 684 -8.79 -36.27 -21.02
CA VAL A 684 -10.04 -36.52 -20.27
C VAL A 684 -9.77 -37.36 -19.00
N LEU A 685 -10.07 -36.88 -17.78
CA LEU A 685 -11.10 -35.96 -17.29
C LEU A 685 -10.56 -34.71 -16.59
#